data_AF-A0A498HNA4-F1
#
_entry.id   AF-A0A498HNA4-F1
#
_cell.length_a   1.000
_cell.length_b   1.000
_cell.length_c   1.000
_cell.angle_alpha   90.00
_cell.angle_beta   90.00
_cell.angle_gamma   90.00
#
_symmetry.space_group_name_H-M   'P 1'
#
loop_
_entity.id
_entity.type
_entity.pdbx_description
1 polymer ?
#
loop_
_entity_poly.entity_id
_entity_poly.type
_entity_poly.pdbx_seq_one_letter_code
_entity_poly.pdbx_strand_id
1 'polypeptide(L)'
;MRLPIPNMGETRDDVYDEELVDYEEEEEKAPDSAAKVNGEAPKKGYVGIHSSGFRDFLLKPELLRSIVDSGFEHPSEVQHECIPQAILGMDVICQAKSGMGKTAVFVLSSLQQIDPVAGQVSALVLCHTRELAYQICHEFERFSTYLPDLKVAVFYGGVNIKLHKDLLKNECPHIVVGTPGRILALARDKDLSLKNVRHFILDECDKMLESLDMRRDVQEIFKMTPHDKQVMMFSATLSKDIRPVCKKFMQDPMEIYVDDEAKLTLHGLVQHYIKLTEAEKNRKLNDLLDALDFNQVVIFVKSVSRAAELNKLLSECNFPSICIHSGMSQEERLKRYKGFKEGQNRILVATDLVGRGIDIERVNIVINYDMPDSADTYLHRVGRAGRFGTKGLAITFVSSAADSDVLNDVQERFEVDIKELPEQIDTATYMDVIFKMVSIYKNFYLLFHLAILLSELLRTSLMLYIALTSFVFGAVVETRSNIFNVLDYGAFADGQHDDSEAFLKAWKELCEAEGSYYGLPMLEIPCGKTFKLKPVHFQGPCKSRSVQIKFFGTIIAPAYISGWTGCVGNSWLLFSNVDNLMINGSGKIDGQGENWWHKPKEHQKHKEIIRYQSLDFQGKGNCYSPAALRLSNCSNLHLRGLTHVNSPRSHIYISNSENVTLTNLNITAPESSPNTDGIHLSSSKNVSIHESTIATGDDCIAIKRNCSKINIKGIMCGPGHGISVGSLGAQGAYETVEEVFVGNCTFTESMYGARIKTWQGGSGYARNIHFQHIHLREAKNPIIIDQFYCNGRHDCKNSTEAVSVSNVTYFGVRGTSARKDAITLKCASTNCTNISMNKINISSWDYGSEVSAYCLNAKGTSSCTTPTVPCLNGVCEGGGDCGSEDFDLHLVSFLFLFIATSSFGIGYGQNGTYNVFDFGASGDGVADDSQTWQRACGTPGSSQALSIPQGKTYLLNPLRFLGPCKSNNVQIQVDGNIVGPSDPNVWTTACESGCWLCFEDVKGLIIKGSGHVNGKGAIWWNQALHFHKCDNLQLSGFTSQDSPRNHIMIHQCTGVHISSVHLNAPANSPNTDGIDISLSSQIDIHDSSVGTSDDCIAIKGGSSFVNITNVACGPGHGISLGQGEADDRVEQVHVQHCTFTNTQNGARIKTWKGGYGYAKSIFFSQITLVLAQNPIIIDQHYIDTTKSKDSVI
;
A
#
# COMPACT_ATOMS: atom_id res chain seq x y z
N MET A 1 14.60 -50.55 -55.37
CA MET A 1 14.29 -51.97 -55.63
C MET A 1 13.64 -52.58 -54.40
N ARG A 2 12.91 -53.70 -54.53
CA ARG A 2 12.38 -54.46 -53.39
C ARG A 2 13.34 -55.58 -53.00
N LEU A 3 13.62 -55.73 -51.69
CA LEU A 3 13.78 -57.02 -50.96
C LEU A 3 14.95 -57.96 -51.41
N PRO A 4 15.32 -59.04 -50.67
CA PRO A 4 14.55 -59.76 -49.63
C PRO A 4 15.27 -60.13 -48.31
N ILE A 5 14.48 -60.80 -47.46
CA ILE A 5 14.82 -61.54 -46.22
C ILE A 5 15.36 -62.95 -46.59
N PRO A 6 16.02 -63.72 -45.67
CA PRO A 6 15.24 -64.61 -44.80
C PRO A 6 15.78 -64.89 -43.37
N ASN A 7 14.87 -65.50 -42.60
CA ASN A 7 14.95 -66.14 -41.27
C ASN A 7 15.93 -67.36 -41.24
N MET A 8 16.04 -68.23 -40.21
CA MET A 8 15.11 -68.64 -39.13
C MET A 8 15.79 -69.45 -37.99
N GLY A 9 15.06 -69.73 -36.90
CA GLY A 9 15.41 -70.67 -35.81
C GLY A 9 15.21 -70.06 -34.40
N GLU A 10 14.04 -70.11 -33.74
CA GLU A 10 13.36 -71.27 -33.09
C GLU A 10 14.05 -71.73 -31.77
N THR A 11 13.38 -71.99 -30.63
CA THR A 11 11.94 -72.09 -30.24
C THR A 11 11.86 -71.89 -28.68
N ARG A 12 10.92 -71.13 -28.09
CA ARG A 12 9.48 -71.38 -27.74
C ARG A 12 9.18 -72.16 -26.43
N ASP A 13 7.99 -71.98 -25.82
CA ASP A 13 6.97 -70.91 -26.03
C ASP A 13 7.13 -69.82 -24.93
N ASP A 14 6.36 -69.55 -23.87
CA ASP A 14 5.00 -69.85 -23.33
C ASP A 14 4.73 -68.77 -22.22
N VAL A 15 3.57 -68.30 -21.76
CA VAL A 15 2.17 -68.01 -22.21
C VAL A 15 1.66 -66.96 -21.16
N TYR A 16 1.11 -65.77 -21.48
CA TYR A 16 -0.19 -65.37 -22.09
C TYR A 16 -1.41 -65.70 -21.20
N ASP A 17 -2.48 -64.88 -21.09
CA ASP A 17 -3.30 -64.24 -22.15
C ASP A 17 -3.76 -62.77 -21.86
N GLU A 18 -4.37 -62.15 -22.89
CA GLU A 18 -5.19 -60.91 -22.88
C GLU A 18 -6.58 -61.23 -23.48
N GLU A 19 -7.67 -60.49 -23.13
CA GLU A 19 -8.60 -59.87 -24.11
C GLU A 19 -9.82 -59.10 -23.52
N LEU A 20 -9.97 -57.88 -24.06
CA LEU A 20 -11.09 -56.96 -24.36
C LEU A 20 -12.61 -57.24 -24.10
N VAL A 21 -13.36 -56.11 -24.08
CA VAL A 21 -14.85 -55.85 -24.12
C VAL A 21 -15.72 -56.44 -22.99
N ASP A 22 -16.86 -55.85 -22.58
CA ASP A 22 -17.86 -55.02 -23.29
C ASP A 22 -18.55 -53.91 -22.41
N TYR A 23 -19.53 -53.18 -22.97
CA TYR A 23 -20.40 -52.19 -22.28
C TYR A 23 -21.67 -52.82 -21.67
N GLU A 24 -22.16 -52.30 -20.53
CA GLU A 24 -23.62 -52.21 -20.22
C GLU A 24 -23.92 -51.21 -19.07
N GLU A 25 -25.19 -50.81 -18.91
CA GLU A 25 -25.68 -49.79 -17.94
C GLU A 25 -26.40 -50.44 -16.72
N GLU A 26 -27.43 -49.78 -16.16
CA GLU A 26 -28.31 -50.19 -15.03
C GLU A 26 -27.73 -50.13 -13.58
N GLU A 27 -28.50 -49.79 -12.54
CA GLU A 27 -29.67 -48.88 -12.42
C GLU A 27 -29.82 -48.43 -10.94
N GLU A 28 -30.71 -47.48 -10.64
CA GLU A 28 -31.02 -47.09 -9.26
C GLU A 28 -31.68 -48.22 -8.43
N LYS A 29 -31.56 -48.17 -7.09
CA LYS A 29 -32.72 -48.19 -6.16
C LYS A 29 -32.32 -47.93 -4.71
N ALA A 30 -33.12 -47.10 -4.04
CA ALA A 30 -33.11 -46.94 -2.58
C ALA A 30 -34.10 -47.92 -1.91
N PRO A 31 -34.03 -48.09 -0.58
CA PRO A 31 -35.21 -48.31 0.26
C PRO A 31 -35.43 -47.14 1.25
N ASP A 32 -36.67 -46.98 1.70
CA ASP A 32 -37.21 -45.75 2.29
C ASP A 32 -37.90 -45.97 3.66
N SER A 33 -38.03 -44.90 4.45
CA SER A 33 -38.84 -44.75 5.67
C SER A 33 -38.36 -45.48 6.95
N ALA A 34 -38.74 -45.11 8.19
CA ALA A 34 -39.74 -44.12 8.61
C ALA A 34 -39.42 -43.38 9.95
N ALA A 35 -39.59 -42.06 9.92
CA ALA A 35 -40.12 -41.16 10.97
C ALA A 35 -39.76 -41.33 12.47
N LYS A 36 -39.22 -40.24 13.06
CA LYS A 36 -40.03 -39.37 13.95
C LYS A 36 -39.45 -37.96 14.12
N VAL A 37 -40.34 -37.00 14.42
CA VAL A 37 -40.04 -35.56 14.55
C VAL A 37 -40.05 -35.15 16.03
N ASN A 38 -39.10 -34.28 16.40
CA ASN A 38 -39.26 -33.16 17.33
C ASN A 38 -38.32 -32.06 16.84
N GLY A 39 -38.73 -30.79 16.89
CA GLY A 39 -38.04 -29.74 16.12
C GLY A 39 -37.81 -28.44 16.87
N GLU A 40 -36.80 -27.71 16.41
CA GLU A 40 -36.64 -26.27 16.57
C GLU A 40 -36.39 -25.66 15.18
N ALA A 41 -36.85 -24.43 14.96
CA ALA A 41 -36.76 -23.79 13.65
C ALA A 41 -35.38 -23.15 13.43
N PRO A 42 -34.60 -23.55 12.40
CA PRO A 42 -33.34 -22.88 12.09
C PRO A 42 -33.61 -21.47 11.59
N LYS A 43 -32.94 -20.48 12.19
CA LYS A 43 -32.96 -19.09 11.71
C LYS A 43 -32.41 -19.06 10.27
N LYS A 44 -33.08 -18.34 9.36
CA LYS A 44 -32.52 -17.99 8.05
C LYS A 44 -31.32 -17.06 8.23
N GLY A 45 -30.13 -17.62 8.37
CA GLY A 45 -28.89 -16.87 8.16
C GLY A 45 -28.77 -16.54 6.68
N TYR A 46 -28.55 -15.27 6.34
CA TYR A 46 -28.27 -14.87 4.96
C TYR A 46 -26.93 -15.47 4.54
N VAL A 47 -26.95 -16.38 3.57
CA VAL A 47 -25.75 -16.83 2.86
C VAL A 47 -25.30 -15.69 1.95
N GLY A 48 -23.98 -15.46 1.86
CA GLY A 48 -23.41 -14.29 1.20
C GLY A 48 -23.89 -14.12 -0.25
N ILE A 49 -24.37 -12.92 -0.57
CA ILE A 49 -24.76 -12.53 -1.92
C ILE A 49 -23.51 -12.47 -2.81
N HIS A 50 -23.67 -12.86 -4.08
CA HIS A 50 -22.58 -12.93 -5.05
C HIS A 50 -21.90 -11.57 -5.26
N SER A 51 -20.59 -11.57 -5.46
CA SER A 51 -19.83 -10.37 -5.83
C SER A 51 -20.02 -10.08 -7.32
N SER A 52 -21.00 -9.24 -7.67
CA SER A 52 -21.27 -8.76 -9.02
C SER A 52 -21.03 -7.25 -9.13
N GLY A 53 -20.43 -6.83 -10.25
CA GLY A 53 -20.07 -5.45 -10.55
C GLY A 53 -21.00 -4.79 -11.57
N PHE A 54 -20.88 -3.47 -11.77
CA PHE A 54 -21.66 -2.74 -12.79
C PHE A 54 -21.47 -3.27 -14.23
N ARG A 55 -20.36 -3.99 -14.49
CA ARG A 55 -20.08 -4.66 -15.78
C ARG A 55 -21.05 -5.80 -16.07
N ASP A 56 -21.54 -6.49 -15.04
CA ASP A 56 -22.44 -7.65 -15.17
C ASP A 56 -23.85 -7.24 -15.60
N PHE A 57 -24.18 -5.95 -15.50
CA PHE A 57 -25.38 -5.34 -16.07
C PHE A 57 -25.27 -5.09 -17.60
N LEU A 58 -24.19 -5.50 -18.25
CA LEU A 58 -23.99 -5.43 -19.71
C LEU A 58 -24.20 -4.01 -20.30
N LEU A 59 -23.79 -2.98 -19.56
CA LEU A 59 -23.92 -1.59 -19.96
C LEU A 59 -22.95 -1.21 -21.10
N LYS A 60 -23.31 -0.18 -21.87
CA LYS A 60 -22.50 0.51 -22.87
C LYS A 60 -21.08 0.79 -22.32
N PRO A 61 -19.99 0.50 -23.07
CA PRO A 61 -18.63 0.76 -22.62
C PRO A 61 -18.38 2.21 -22.17
N GLU A 62 -19.04 3.17 -22.83
CA GLU A 62 -19.01 4.60 -22.51
C GLU A 62 -19.58 4.88 -21.11
N LEU A 63 -20.65 4.18 -20.74
CA LEU A 63 -21.27 4.28 -19.42
C LEU A 63 -20.46 3.57 -18.35
N LEU A 64 -19.94 2.38 -18.64
CA LEU A 64 -19.04 1.67 -17.72
C LEU A 64 -17.81 2.52 -17.38
N ARG A 65 -17.27 3.25 -18.36
CA ARG A 65 -16.19 4.22 -18.14
C ARG A 65 -16.65 5.40 -17.26
N SER A 66 -17.78 6.04 -17.58
CA SER A 66 -18.32 7.13 -16.75
C SER A 66 -18.72 6.70 -15.33
N ILE A 67 -19.04 5.42 -15.09
CA ILE A 67 -19.29 4.85 -13.75
C ILE A 67 -17.99 4.81 -12.93
N VAL A 68 -16.90 4.28 -13.52
CA VAL A 68 -15.58 4.23 -12.88
C VAL A 68 -15.04 5.64 -12.59
N ASP A 69 -15.07 6.54 -13.58
CA ASP A 69 -14.68 7.95 -13.42
C ASP A 69 -15.50 8.70 -12.35
N SER A 70 -16.68 8.17 -11.99
CA SER A 70 -17.57 8.73 -10.97
C SER A 70 -17.32 8.19 -9.55
N GLY A 71 -16.36 7.26 -9.38
CA GLY A 71 -16.03 6.65 -8.08
C GLY A 71 -16.97 5.53 -7.64
N PHE A 72 -17.63 4.83 -8.58
CA PHE A 72 -18.54 3.71 -8.26
C PHE A 72 -17.82 2.37 -8.42
N GLU A 73 -17.33 1.82 -7.32
CA GLU A 73 -16.59 0.54 -7.26
C GLU A 73 -17.55 -0.67 -7.33
N HIS A 74 -18.60 -0.68 -6.51
CA HIS A 74 -19.59 -1.76 -6.43
C HIS A 74 -21.03 -1.23 -6.51
N PRO A 75 -21.95 -1.96 -7.17
CA PRO A 75 -23.37 -1.60 -7.16
C PRO A 75 -23.98 -1.84 -5.77
N SER A 76 -24.86 -0.93 -5.35
CA SER A 76 -25.70 -1.15 -4.17
C SER A 76 -26.75 -2.23 -4.44
N GLU A 77 -27.32 -2.80 -3.39
CA GLU A 77 -28.42 -3.78 -3.46
C GLU A 77 -29.57 -3.32 -4.38
N VAL A 78 -30.04 -2.07 -4.22
CA VAL A 78 -31.09 -1.52 -5.10
C VAL A 78 -30.63 -1.33 -6.55
N GLN A 79 -29.34 -1.12 -6.79
CA GLN A 79 -28.78 -1.06 -8.15
C GLN A 79 -28.69 -2.46 -8.77
N HIS A 80 -28.29 -3.46 -7.98
CA HIS A 80 -28.28 -4.87 -8.38
C HIS A 80 -29.67 -5.38 -8.79
N GLU A 81 -30.70 -5.09 -7.98
CA GLU A 81 -32.07 -5.52 -8.28
C GLU A 81 -32.71 -4.70 -9.41
N CYS A 82 -32.57 -3.37 -9.41
CA CYS A 82 -33.27 -2.55 -10.39
C CYS A 82 -32.63 -2.55 -11.78
N ILE A 83 -31.30 -2.43 -11.90
CA ILE A 83 -30.65 -2.12 -13.19
C ILE A 83 -30.88 -3.22 -14.24
N PRO A 84 -30.71 -4.53 -13.94
CA PRO A 84 -30.90 -5.60 -14.94
C PRO A 84 -32.30 -5.64 -15.58
N GLN A 85 -33.35 -5.26 -14.85
CA GLN A 85 -34.71 -5.20 -15.41
C GLN A 85 -34.99 -3.82 -16.05
N ALA A 86 -34.46 -2.75 -15.47
CA ALA A 86 -34.61 -1.40 -16.01
C ALA A 86 -33.93 -1.21 -17.37
N ILE A 87 -32.80 -1.87 -17.65
CA ILE A 87 -32.15 -1.82 -18.99
C ILE A 87 -32.94 -2.56 -20.07
N LEU A 88 -33.82 -3.49 -19.70
CA LEU A 88 -34.68 -4.24 -20.62
C LEU A 88 -35.98 -3.49 -20.97
N GLY A 89 -36.15 -2.25 -20.47
CA GLY A 89 -37.33 -1.42 -20.74
C GLY A 89 -38.53 -1.71 -19.86
N MET A 90 -38.42 -2.57 -18.84
CA MET A 90 -39.51 -2.83 -17.90
C MET A 90 -39.83 -1.61 -17.04
N ASP A 91 -41.11 -1.44 -16.70
CA ASP A 91 -41.53 -0.45 -15.70
C ASP A 91 -41.00 -0.86 -14.30
N VAL A 92 -40.62 0.12 -13.47
CA VAL A 92 -40.01 -0.13 -12.15
C VAL A 92 -40.62 0.78 -11.10
N ILE A 93 -41.14 0.22 -10.01
CA ILE A 93 -41.50 0.96 -8.78
C ILE A 93 -40.57 0.56 -7.64
N CYS A 94 -39.76 1.50 -7.17
CA CYS A 94 -38.67 1.26 -6.22
C CYS A 94 -38.81 2.10 -4.94
N GLN A 95 -38.92 1.42 -3.80
CA GLN A 95 -38.70 1.97 -2.46
C GLN A 95 -37.35 1.46 -1.92
N ALA A 96 -36.40 2.36 -1.68
CA ALA A 96 -35.11 2.03 -1.04
C ALA A 96 -34.56 3.22 -0.23
N LYS A 97 -33.63 2.99 0.69
CA LYS A 97 -33.14 3.99 1.66
C LYS A 97 -32.48 5.20 0.95
N SER A 98 -32.36 6.34 1.63
CA SER A 98 -31.63 7.50 1.07
C SER A 98 -30.13 7.20 1.02
N GLY A 99 -29.41 7.71 0.02
CA GLY A 99 -27.99 7.41 -0.18
C GLY A 99 -27.66 6.06 -0.85
N MET A 100 -28.62 5.13 -1.00
CA MET A 100 -28.39 3.85 -1.71
C MET A 100 -28.24 3.97 -3.25
N GLY A 101 -27.96 5.17 -3.79
CA GLY A 101 -27.68 5.34 -5.23
C GLY A 101 -28.87 5.18 -6.19
N LYS A 102 -30.12 5.31 -5.72
CA LYS A 102 -31.36 5.24 -6.54
C LYS A 102 -31.30 6.09 -7.81
N THR A 103 -30.70 7.27 -7.76
CA THR A 103 -30.60 8.18 -8.92
C THR A 103 -29.78 7.56 -10.05
N ALA A 104 -28.67 6.88 -9.73
CA ALA A 104 -27.85 6.21 -10.74
C ALA A 104 -28.59 5.06 -11.44
N VAL A 105 -29.55 4.39 -10.77
CA VAL A 105 -30.38 3.34 -11.40
C VAL A 105 -31.04 3.86 -12.67
N PHE A 106 -31.84 4.93 -12.56
CA PHE A 106 -32.60 5.44 -13.69
C PHE A 106 -31.76 6.28 -14.66
N VAL A 107 -30.66 6.89 -14.19
CA VAL A 107 -29.72 7.58 -15.07
C VAL A 107 -29.04 6.56 -16.00
N LEU A 108 -28.43 5.52 -15.43
CA LEU A 108 -27.70 4.49 -16.19
C LEU A 108 -28.63 3.68 -17.10
N SER A 109 -29.80 3.24 -16.61
CA SER A 109 -30.74 2.47 -17.43
C SER A 109 -31.34 3.30 -18.58
N SER A 110 -31.55 4.60 -18.39
CA SER A 110 -31.99 5.49 -19.48
C SER A 110 -30.88 5.70 -20.50
N LEU A 111 -29.67 6.07 -20.06
CA LEU A 111 -28.54 6.28 -20.96
C LEU A 111 -28.18 5.01 -21.74
N GLN A 112 -28.37 3.83 -21.13
CA GLN A 112 -28.21 2.53 -21.79
C GLN A 112 -29.15 2.39 -23.00
N GLN A 113 -30.43 2.69 -22.81
CA GLN A 113 -31.47 2.49 -23.83
C GLN A 113 -31.60 3.63 -24.85
N ILE A 114 -31.16 4.85 -24.52
CA ILE A 114 -31.27 6.00 -25.42
C ILE A 114 -30.33 5.84 -26.63
N ASP A 115 -30.93 6.01 -27.80
CA ASP A 115 -30.28 6.33 -29.07
C ASP A 115 -30.55 7.82 -29.38
N PRO A 116 -29.54 8.72 -29.45
CA PRO A 116 -29.75 10.16 -29.48
C PRO A 116 -30.17 10.65 -30.87
N VAL A 117 -31.44 11.05 -31.02
CA VAL A 117 -31.96 11.64 -32.27
C VAL A 117 -32.03 13.16 -32.15
N ALA A 118 -31.20 13.85 -32.93
CA ALA A 118 -31.08 15.31 -32.94
C ALA A 118 -32.44 16.02 -33.01
N GLY A 119 -32.72 16.89 -32.04
CA GLY A 119 -33.97 17.64 -31.96
C GLY A 119 -35.14 16.91 -31.29
N GLN A 120 -34.91 15.76 -30.65
CA GLN A 120 -35.97 14.95 -30.03
C GLN A 120 -35.67 14.61 -28.56
N VAL A 121 -36.63 14.86 -27.68
CA VAL A 121 -36.54 14.46 -26.26
C VAL A 121 -36.94 12.99 -26.14
N SER A 122 -35.98 12.14 -25.78
CA SER A 122 -36.16 10.69 -25.62
C SER A 122 -36.44 10.28 -24.17
N ALA A 123 -35.96 11.04 -23.18
CA ALA A 123 -36.24 10.82 -21.76
C ALA A 123 -36.70 12.08 -21.04
N LEU A 124 -37.67 11.92 -20.14
CA LEU A 124 -38.21 12.97 -19.29
C LEU A 124 -38.18 12.53 -17.82
N VAL A 125 -37.48 13.31 -16.99
CA VAL A 125 -37.38 13.10 -15.54
C VAL A 125 -38.05 14.24 -14.79
N LEU A 126 -39.01 13.91 -13.94
CA LEU A 126 -39.68 14.85 -13.05
C LEU A 126 -39.31 14.57 -11.59
N CYS A 127 -39.14 15.65 -10.82
CA CYS A 127 -38.93 15.56 -9.38
C CYS A 127 -39.55 16.76 -8.63
N HIS A 128 -39.76 16.59 -7.33
CA HIS A 128 -40.48 17.57 -6.51
C HIS A 128 -39.75 18.91 -6.32
N THR A 129 -38.44 18.89 -6.03
CA THR A 129 -37.65 20.11 -5.76
C THR A 129 -36.79 20.54 -6.94
N ARG A 130 -36.41 21.82 -6.97
CA ARG A 130 -35.63 22.44 -8.05
C ARG A 130 -34.15 22.10 -7.94
N GLU A 131 -33.67 22.02 -6.70
CA GLU A 131 -32.33 21.60 -6.32
C GLU A 131 -32.08 20.13 -6.68
N LEU A 132 -33.06 19.24 -6.47
CA LEU A 132 -32.99 17.86 -6.94
C LEU A 132 -33.00 17.77 -8.47
N ALA A 133 -33.79 18.60 -9.17
CA ALA A 133 -33.76 18.65 -10.64
C ALA A 133 -32.38 19.07 -11.17
N TYR A 134 -31.73 20.03 -10.51
CA TYR A 134 -30.37 20.46 -10.85
C TYR A 134 -29.34 19.35 -10.57
N GLN A 135 -29.45 18.66 -9.42
CA GLN A 135 -28.60 17.53 -9.06
C GLN A 135 -28.73 16.38 -10.07
N ILE A 136 -29.96 15.95 -10.40
CA ILE A 136 -30.21 14.87 -11.37
C ILE A 136 -29.68 15.24 -12.77
N CYS A 137 -29.81 16.50 -13.20
CA CYS A 137 -29.21 16.96 -14.47
C CYS A 137 -27.69 16.76 -14.48
N HIS A 138 -27.02 17.11 -13.38
CA HIS A 138 -25.57 16.96 -13.26
C HIS A 138 -25.14 15.48 -13.14
N GLU A 139 -25.98 14.61 -12.57
CA GLU A 139 -25.77 13.15 -12.62
C GLU A 139 -25.85 12.63 -14.06
N PHE A 140 -26.84 13.06 -14.85
CA PHE A 140 -26.90 12.72 -16.28
C PHE A 140 -25.68 13.25 -17.05
N GLU A 141 -25.28 14.51 -16.85
CA GLU A 141 -24.08 15.11 -17.45
C GLU A 141 -22.82 14.29 -17.11
N ARG A 142 -22.63 13.94 -15.83
CA ARG A 142 -21.52 13.11 -15.35
C ARG A 142 -21.51 11.74 -16.02
N PHE A 143 -22.64 11.02 -15.98
CA PHE A 143 -22.73 9.68 -16.57
C PHE A 143 -22.77 9.68 -18.11
N SER A 144 -23.02 10.82 -18.76
CA SER A 144 -22.96 10.96 -20.23
C SER A 144 -21.65 11.59 -20.75
N THR A 145 -20.62 11.73 -19.92
CA THR A 145 -19.32 12.36 -20.29
C THR A 145 -18.71 11.76 -21.57
N TYR A 146 -18.90 10.45 -21.80
CA TYR A 146 -18.40 9.73 -22.99
C TYR A 146 -19.46 9.47 -24.07
N LEU A 147 -20.62 10.11 -23.99
CA LEU A 147 -21.68 10.06 -25.00
C LEU A 147 -21.85 11.46 -25.64
N PRO A 148 -20.92 11.89 -26.53
CA PRO A 148 -20.81 13.29 -26.97
C PRO A 148 -22.03 13.81 -27.76
N ASP A 149 -22.78 12.92 -28.40
CA ASP A 149 -24.02 13.27 -29.10
C ASP A 149 -25.22 13.45 -28.14
N LEU A 150 -25.10 13.03 -26.88
CA LEU A 150 -26.17 13.11 -25.90
C LEU A 150 -26.20 14.50 -25.24
N LYS A 151 -27.40 15.06 -25.12
CA LYS A 151 -27.63 16.40 -24.56
C LYS A 151 -28.65 16.36 -23.44
N VAL A 152 -28.36 17.05 -22.34
CA VAL A 152 -29.19 17.13 -21.14
C VAL A 152 -29.54 18.59 -20.88
N ALA A 153 -30.76 18.88 -20.41
CA ALA A 153 -31.08 20.21 -19.86
C ALA A 153 -32.07 20.14 -18.70
N VAL A 154 -31.96 21.10 -17.77
CA VAL A 154 -32.83 21.22 -16.60
C VAL A 154 -33.80 22.40 -16.69
N PHE A 155 -35.08 22.17 -16.42
CA PHE A 155 -36.12 23.20 -16.46
C PHE A 155 -36.95 23.25 -15.17
N TYR A 156 -36.73 24.29 -14.35
CA TYR A 156 -37.51 24.58 -13.14
C TYR A 156 -38.07 26.01 -13.08
N GLY A 157 -39.00 26.23 -12.14
CA GLY A 157 -39.55 27.55 -11.83
C GLY A 157 -38.52 28.50 -11.19
N GLY A 158 -38.70 29.80 -11.37
CA GLY A 158 -37.83 30.87 -10.82
C GLY A 158 -36.84 31.47 -11.82
N VAL A 159 -36.51 30.76 -12.90
CA VAL A 159 -35.73 31.30 -14.05
C VAL A 159 -36.69 31.85 -15.11
N ASN A 160 -36.30 32.90 -15.83
CA ASN A 160 -37.10 33.47 -16.92
C ASN A 160 -37.40 32.39 -17.99
N ILE A 161 -38.68 32.12 -18.24
CA ILE A 161 -39.11 31.06 -19.17
C ILE A 161 -38.60 31.28 -20.60
N LYS A 162 -38.37 32.53 -21.02
CA LYS A 162 -37.84 32.82 -22.36
C LYS A 162 -36.50 32.13 -22.61
N LEU A 163 -35.60 32.10 -21.62
CA LEU A 163 -34.30 31.43 -21.72
C LEU A 163 -34.46 29.92 -21.99
N HIS A 164 -35.51 29.29 -21.46
CA HIS A 164 -35.80 27.87 -21.68
C HIS A 164 -36.35 27.64 -23.09
N LYS A 165 -37.21 28.55 -23.59
CA LYS A 165 -37.73 28.52 -24.97
C LYS A 165 -36.62 28.75 -25.99
N ASP A 166 -35.75 29.73 -25.74
CA ASP A 166 -34.60 30.05 -26.60
C ASP A 166 -33.60 28.87 -26.62
N LEU A 167 -33.34 28.21 -25.48
CA LEU A 167 -32.54 26.97 -25.40
C LEU A 167 -33.20 25.83 -26.20
N LEU A 168 -34.46 25.50 -25.94
CA LEU A 168 -35.18 24.42 -26.63
C LEU A 168 -35.25 24.61 -28.16
N LYS A 169 -35.29 25.86 -28.61
CA LYS A 169 -35.34 26.21 -30.03
C LYS A 169 -33.97 26.09 -30.73
N ASN A 170 -32.89 26.43 -30.03
CA ASN A 170 -31.53 26.46 -30.61
C ASN A 170 -30.81 25.12 -30.43
N GLU A 171 -30.94 24.51 -29.26
CA GLU A 171 -30.25 23.28 -28.85
C GLU A 171 -31.19 22.39 -28.02
N CYS A 172 -32.20 21.81 -28.68
CA CYS A 172 -33.12 20.87 -28.04
C CYS A 172 -32.35 19.64 -27.49
N PRO A 173 -32.51 19.30 -26.19
CA PRO A 173 -31.79 18.20 -25.57
C PRO A 173 -32.44 16.84 -25.83
N HIS A 174 -31.68 15.76 -25.63
CA HIS A 174 -32.17 14.38 -25.71
C HIS A 174 -32.76 13.89 -24.37
N ILE A 175 -32.31 14.46 -23.24
CA ILE A 175 -32.84 14.22 -21.90
C ILE A 175 -33.28 15.55 -21.27
N VAL A 176 -34.49 15.56 -20.71
CA VAL A 176 -35.04 16.71 -19.99
C VAL A 176 -35.29 16.34 -18.53
N VAL A 177 -34.77 17.16 -17.62
CA VAL A 177 -34.99 17.05 -16.17
C VAL A 177 -35.77 18.28 -15.70
N GLY A 178 -36.75 18.15 -14.79
CA GLY A 178 -37.43 19.36 -14.31
C GLY A 178 -38.53 19.19 -13.26
N THR A 179 -39.02 20.34 -12.78
CA THR A 179 -40.19 20.38 -11.89
C THR A 179 -41.49 20.45 -12.71
N PRO A 180 -42.54 19.66 -12.40
CA PRO A 180 -43.74 19.51 -13.24
C PRO A 180 -44.30 20.80 -13.83
N GLY A 181 -44.61 21.83 -13.01
CA GLY A 181 -45.22 23.08 -13.50
C GLY A 181 -44.40 23.87 -14.52
N ARG A 182 -43.06 23.70 -14.60
CA ARG A 182 -42.24 24.31 -15.66
C ARG A 182 -42.25 23.47 -16.94
N ILE A 183 -42.18 22.15 -16.82
CA ILE A 183 -42.27 21.21 -17.95
C ILE A 183 -43.64 21.34 -18.62
N LEU A 184 -44.72 21.37 -17.84
CA LEU A 184 -46.09 21.52 -18.35
C LEU A 184 -46.30 22.85 -19.08
N ALA A 185 -45.73 23.95 -18.57
CA ALA A 185 -45.81 25.26 -19.25
C ALA A 185 -45.14 25.22 -20.64
N LEU A 186 -43.92 24.68 -20.73
CA LEU A 186 -43.18 24.56 -22.00
C LEU A 186 -43.86 23.57 -22.98
N ALA A 187 -44.50 22.52 -22.47
CA ALA A 187 -45.21 21.53 -23.28
C ALA A 187 -46.57 22.06 -23.79
N ARG A 188 -47.35 22.77 -22.95
CA ARG A 188 -48.60 23.45 -23.34
C ARG A 188 -48.37 24.51 -24.42
N ASP A 189 -47.33 25.32 -24.26
CA ASP A 189 -46.93 26.35 -25.24
C ASP A 189 -46.29 25.77 -26.51
N LYS A 190 -46.00 24.45 -26.52
CA LYS A 190 -45.39 23.66 -27.61
C LYS A 190 -43.91 23.99 -27.91
N ASP A 191 -43.20 24.69 -27.04
CA ASP A 191 -41.74 24.82 -27.13
C ASP A 191 -41.03 23.49 -26.81
N LEU A 192 -41.65 22.65 -25.96
CA LEU A 192 -41.16 21.34 -25.56
C LEU A 192 -42.03 20.23 -26.17
N SER A 193 -41.52 19.53 -27.18
CA SER A 193 -42.21 18.37 -27.77
C SER A 193 -41.94 17.10 -26.95
N LEU A 194 -42.97 16.56 -26.30
CA LEU A 194 -42.90 15.33 -25.51
C LEU A 194 -43.30 14.06 -26.28
N LYS A 195 -43.56 14.18 -27.59
CA LYS A 195 -44.13 13.11 -28.43
C LYS A 195 -43.23 11.88 -28.63
N ASN A 196 -41.94 11.99 -28.32
CA ASN A 196 -40.94 10.96 -28.61
C ASN A 196 -40.31 10.37 -27.33
N VAL A 197 -40.84 10.75 -26.15
CA VAL A 197 -40.36 10.28 -24.84
C VAL A 197 -40.62 8.78 -24.68
N ARG A 198 -39.53 8.01 -24.61
CA ARG A 198 -39.52 6.56 -24.37
C ARG A 198 -39.26 6.19 -22.91
N HIS A 199 -38.71 7.10 -22.10
CA HIS A 199 -38.46 6.89 -20.67
C HIS A 199 -39.09 8.04 -19.86
N PHE A 200 -40.05 7.73 -18.99
CA PHE A 200 -40.75 8.69 -18.13
C PHE A 200 -40.49 8.36 -16.66
N ILE A 201 -39.82 9.27 -15.95
CA ILE A 201 -39.22 8.97 -14.64
C ILE A 201 -39.71 9.95 -13.59
N LEU A 202 -40.10 9.44 -12.41
CA LEU A 202 -40.46 10.23 -11.23
C LEU A 202 -39.52 9.92 -10.06
N ASP A 203 -38.80 10.91 -9.54
CA ASP A 203 -38.03 10.80 -8.28
C ASP A 203 -38.63 11.67 -7.16
N GLU A 204 -38.55 11.18 -5.91
CA GLU A 204 -39.40 11.60 -4.78
C GLU A 204 -40.91 11.56 -5.18
N CYS A 205 -41.32 10.46 -5.82
CA CYS A 205 -42.65 10.34 -6.43
C CYS A 205 -43.83 10.37 -5.44
N ASP A 206 -43.60 10.07 -4.15
CA ASP A 206 -44.59 10.19 -3.09
C ASP A 206 -45.11 11.64 -2.98
N LYS A 207 -44.23 12.63 -2.86
CA LYS A 207 -44.64 14.05 -2.69
C LYS A 207 -45.26 14.65 -3.94
N MET A 208 -44.86 14.18 -5.13
CA MET A 208 -45.47 14.61 -6.40
C MET A 208 -46.88 14.04 -6.62
N LEU A 209 -47.19 12.85 -6.09
CA LEU A 209 -48.46 12.16 -6.31
C LEU A 209 -49.44 12.26 -5.11
N GLU A 210 -48.95 12.58 -3.93
CA GLU A 210 -49.74 12.96 -2.75
C GLU A 210 -50.45 14.31 -2.95
N SER A 211 -49.73 15.32 -3.44
CA SER A 211 -50.27 16.66 -3.65
C SER A 211 -51.13 16.74 -4.91
N LEU A 212 -52.43 17.04 -4.75
CA LEU A 212 -53.44 16.97 -5.83
C LEU A 212 -53.10 17.82 -7.07
N ASP A 213 -52.57 19.03 -6.87
CA ASP A 213 -52.25 19.92 -8.00
C ASP A 213 -50.99 19.50 -8.75
N MET A 214 -49.94 19.08 -8.03
CA MET A 214 -48.73 18.56 -8.68
C MET A 214 -49.00 17.23 -9.40
N ARG A 215 -49.88 16.40 -8.83
CA ARG A 215 -50.39 15.18 -9.48
C ARG A 215 -51.17 15.47 -10.75
N ARG A 216 -52.01 16.52 -10.77
CA ARG A 216 -52.71 16.97 -12.00
C ARG A 216 -51.70 17.36 -13.06
N ASP A 217 -50.69 18.16 -12.71
CA ASP A 217 -49.64 18.57 -13.63
C ASP A 217 -48.89 17.35 -14.21
N VAL A 218 -48.42 16.43 -13.34
CA VAL A 218 -47.75 15.18 -13.75
C VAL A 218 -48.64 14.32 -14.66
N GLN A 219 -49.93 14.19 -14.34
CA GLN A 219 -50.89 13.45 -15.17
C GLN A 219 -51.18 14.12 -16.52
N GLU A 220 -51.08 15.44 -16.63
CA GLU A 220 -51.25 16.14 -17.91
C GLU A 220 -49.98 16.02 -18.78
N ILE A 221 -48.79 16.17 -18.18
CA ILE A 221 -47.50 15.91 -18.86
C ILE A 221 -47.45 14.47 -19.38
N PHE A 222 -47.84 13.48 -18.57
CA PHE A 222 -47.86 12.07 -18.97
C PHE A 222 -48.77 11.83 -20.20
N LYS A 223 -49.92 12.51 -20.29
CA LYS A 223 -50.82 12.44 -21.46
C LYS A 223 -50.27 13.10 -22.73
N MET A 224 -49.21 13.90 -22.63
CA MET A 224 -48.51 14.49 -23.79
C MET A 224 -47.37 13.59 -24.31
N THR A 225 -47.02 12.53 -23.59
CA THR A 225 -46.06 11.50 -24.01
C THR A 225 -46.75 10.33 -24.72
N PRO A 226 -46.01 9.47 -25.46
CA PRO A 226 -46.51 8.19 -25.93
C PRO A 226 -47.21 7.34 -24.85
N HIS A 227 -48.14 6.48 -25.27
CA HIS A 227 -48.70 5.45 -24.38
C HIS A 227 -47.69 4.32 -24.16
N ASP A 228 -47.00 3.91 -25.23
CA ASP A 228 -45.93 2.92 -25.23
C ASP A 228 -44.59 3.60 -24.92
N LYS A 229 -44.08 3.37 -23.70
CA LYS A 229 -42.85 3.90 -23.12
C LYS A 229 -42.59 3.22 -21.78
N GLN A 230 -41.34 3.19 -21.34
CA GLN A 230 -40.95 2.78 -19.99
C GLN A 230 -41.31 3.85 -18.95
N VAL A 231 -41.79 3.43 -17.79
CA VAL A 231 -42.17 4.26 -16.65
C VAL A 231 -41.48 3.77 -15.38
N MET A 232 -40.61 4.62 -14.80
CA MET A 232 -39.89 4.29 -13.57
C MET A 232 -40.20 5.29 -12.44
N MET A 233 -40.40 4.81 -11.22
CA MET A 233 -40.75 5.64 -10.05
C MET A 233 -39.95 5.27 -8.82
N PHE A 234 -39.35 6.27 -8.20
CA PHE A 234 -38.46 6.13 -7.05
C PHE A 234 -38.93 6.98 -5.87
N SER A 235 -38.80 6.45 -4.66
CA SER A 235 -38.85 7.22 -3.42
C SER A 235 -38.05 6.51 -2.32
N ALA A 236 -37.85 7.17 -1.18
CA ALA A 236 -37.44 6.51 0.05
C ALA A 236 -38.63 5.96 0.87
N THR A 237 -39.85 6.45 0.62
CA THR A 237 -41.03 6.18 1.45
C THR A 237 -42.27 6.04 0.57
N LEU A 238 -42.81 4.82 0.40
CA LEU A 238 -44.05 4.57 -0.35
C LEU A 238 -45.12 3.92 0.53
N SER A 239 -46.05 4.73 1.03
CA SER A 239 -47.21 4.26 1.80
C SER A 239 -48.10 3.31 1.00
N LYS A 240 -48.86 2.47 1.71
CA LYS A 240 -49.79 1.50 1.09
C LYS A 240 -50.89 2.18 0.27
N ASP A 241 -51.20 3.44 0.55
CA ASP A 241 -52.17 4.26 -0.21
C ASP A 241 -51.59 4.89 -1.49
N ILE A 242 -50.28 5.17 -1.53
CA ILE A 242 -49.64 5.77 -2.73
C ILE A 242 -49.17 4.70 -3.73
N ARG A 243 -48.81 3.49 -3.28
CA ARG A 243 -48.45 2.37 -4.18
C ARG A 243 -49.51 2.14 -5.29
N PRO A 244 -50.83 2.09 -5.03
CA PRO A 244 -51.88 2.00 -6.07
C PRO A 244 -52.10 3.26 -6.92
N VAL A 245 -51.53 4.40 -6.55
CA VAL A 245 -51.53 5.62 -7.38
C VAL A 245 -50.40 5.56 -8.40
N CYS A 246 -49.20 5.15 -7.98
CA CYS A 246 -48.04 4.97 -8.86
C CYS A 246 -48.33 3.95 -9.97
N LYS A 247 -48.87 2.78 -9.61
CA LYS A 247 -49.20 1.70 -10.57
C LYS A 247 -50.17 2.11 -11.68
N LYS A 248 -50.96 3.20 -11.52
CA LYS A 248 -51.88 3.70 -12.57
C LYS A 248 -51.19 4.45 -13.72
N PHE A 249 -49.88 4.65 -13.64
CA PHE A 249 -49.05 5.16 -14.72
C PHE A 249 -48.26 4.05 -15.42
N MET A 250 -48.33 2.81 -14.94
CA MET A 250 -47.43 1.70 -15.29
C MET A 250 -48.17 0.52 -15.92
N GLN A 251 -47.43 -0.36 -16.58
CA GLN A 251 -47.89 -1.65 -17.10
C GLN A 251 -47.02 -2.76 -16.51
N ASP A 252 -47.62 -3.57 -15.62
CA ASP A 252 -46.99 -4.71 -14.92
C ASP A 252 -45.57 -4.42 -14.37
N PRO A 253 -45.41 -3.39 -13.51
CA PRO A 253 -44.10 -2.92 -13.07
C PRO A 253 -43.39 -3.92 -12.15
N MET A 254 -42.06 -3.99 -12.26
CA MET A 254 -41.23 -4.62 -11.23
C MET A 254 -41.37 -3.86 -9.91
N GLU A 255 -41.81 -4.57 -8.86
CA GLU A 255 -42.05 -3.99 -7.53
C GLU A 255 -40.90 -4.28 -6.56
N ILE A 256 -39.98 -3.34 -6.42
CA ILE A 256 -38.88 -3.43 -5.44
C ILE A 256 -39.25 -2.62 -4.20
N TYR A 257 -39.56 -3.35 -3.12
CA TYR A 257 -39.77 -2.79 -1.79
C TYR A 257 -38.69 -3.32 -0.85
N VAL A 258 -37.60 -2.56 -0.70
CA VAL A 258 -36.55 -2.87 0.28
C VAL A 258 -37.16 -2.78 1.69
N ASP A 259 -37.08 -3.90 2.41
CA ASP A 259 -37.46 -4.08 3.81
C ASP A 259 -38.95 -3.87 4.19
N ASP A 260 -39.90 -4.50 3.48
CA ASP A 260 -41.27 -4.68 4.02
C ASP A 260 -41.31 -5.70 5.19
N GLU A 261 -40.28 -6.55 5.39
CA GLU A 261 -40.10 -7.46 6.55
C GLU A 261 -38.75 -7.30 7.32
N ALA A 262 -37.73 -6.65 6.75
CA ALA A 262 -36.34 -6.73 7.23
C ALA A 262 -35.71 -5.43 7.76
N LYS A 263 -36.55 -4.53 8.32
CA LYS A 263 -36.19 -3.35 9.15
C LYS A 263 -35.41 -2.22 8.46
N LEU A 264 -36.02 -1.04 8.45
CA LEU A 264 -35.45 0.23 7.98
C LEU A 264 -34.40 0.82 8.94
N THR A 265 -33.39 0.03 9.33
CA THR A 265 -32.30 0.46 10.20
C THR A 265 -31.36 1.48 9.53
N LEU A 266 -30.87 2.42 10.31
CA LEU A 266 -29.87 3.43 9.92
C LEU A 266 -28.48 2.99 10.41
N HIS A 267 -27.90 1.97 9.77
CA HIS A 267 -26.53 1.54 10.06
C HIS A 267 -25.52 2.68 9.80
N GLY A 268 -24.51 2.80 10.67
CA GLY A 268 -23.53 3.90 10.68
C GLY A 268 -23.98 5.17 11.42
N LEU A 269 -25.28 5.35 11.69
CA LEU A 269 -25.79 6.57 12.33
C LEU A 269 -26.03 6.39 13.84
N VAL A 270 -25.27 7.11 14.65
CA VAL A 270 -25.52 7.30 16.09
C VAL A 270 -26.68 8.28 16.27
N GLN A 271 -27.70 7.92 17.04
CA GLN A 271 -28.93 8.71 17.19
C GLN A 271 -29.23 8.99 18.67
N HIS A 272 -29.44 10.27 19.00
CA HIS A 272 -29.74 10.73 20.35
C HIS A 272 -30.85 11.78 20.39
N TYR A 273 -31.51 11.90 21.55
CA TYR A 273 -32.39 13.01 21.87
C TYR A 273 -31.95 13.77 23.12
N ILE A 274 -32.48 14.98 23.30
CA ILE A 274 -32.37 15.77 24.54
C ILE A 274 -33.76 16.32 24.88
N LYS A 275 -34.18 16.23 26.14
CA LYS A 275 -35.39 16.90 26.65
C LYS A 275 -35.02 18.27 27.22
N LEU A 276 -35.65 19.33 26.72
CA LEU A 276 -35.39 20.72 27.12
C LEU A 276 -36.53 21.67 26.71
N THR A 277 -36.70 22.80 27.40
CA THR A 277 -37.69 23.81 27.01
C THR A 277 -37.24 24.59 25.76
N GLU A 278 -38.19 25.19 25.03
CA GLU A 278 -37.89 26.07 23.87
C GLU A 278 -36.92 27.21 24.21
N ALA A 279 -36.92 27.71 25.45
CA ALA A 279 -36.00 28.77 25.90
C ALA A 279 -34.54 28.28 26.03
N GLU A 280 -34.34 27.00 26.33
CA GLU A 280 -33.02 26.40 26.53
C GLU A 280 -32.37 25.96 25.21
N LYS A 281 -33.15 25.78 24.13
CA LYS A 281 -32.67 25.27 22.84
C LYS A 281 -31.50 26.07 22.25
N ASN A 282 -31.56 27.40 22.27
CA ASN A 282 -30.45 28.25 21.79
C ASN A 282 -29.16 27.99 22.58
N ARG A 283 -29.26 27.90 23.91
CA ARG A 283 -28.12 27.63 24.78
C ARG A 283 -27.56 26.24 24.54
N LYS A 284 -28.42 25.21 24.57
CA LYS A 284 -27.99 23.82 24.40
C LYS A 284 -27.43 23.55 23.00
N LEU A 285 -27.91 24.25 21.97
CA LEU A 285 -27.30 24.21 20.64
C LEU A 285 -25.85 24.73 20.65
N ASN A 286 -25.61 25.89 21.27
CA ASN A 286 -24.25 26.43 21.38
C ASN A 286 -23.35 25.49 22.20
N ASP A 287 -23.83 25.01 23.37
CA ASP A 287 -23.11 24.03 24.21
C ASP A 287 -22.69 22.78 23.40
N LEU A 288 -23.49 22.34 22.42
CA LEU A 288 -23.19 21.20 21.54
C LEU A 288 -22.25 21.56 20.38
N LEU A 289 -22.36 22.76 19.80
CA LEU A 289 -21.48 23.22 18.72
C LEU A 289 -20.06 23.56 19.21
N ASP A 290 -19.90 23.87 20.51
CA ASP A 290 -18.59 23.99 21.18
C ASP A 290 -18.00 22.63 21.60
N ALA A 291 -18.84 21.64 21.96
CA ALA A 291 -18.39 20.36 22.52
C ALA A 291 -18.24 19.22 21.50
N LEU A 292 -18.90 19.29 20.34
CA LEU A 292 -18.87 18.24 19.31
C LEU A 292 -17.95 18.61 18.15
N ASP A 293 -17.21 17.61 17.66
CA ASP A 293 -16.37 17.76 16.48
C ASP A 293 -17.16 17.51 15.20
N PHE A 294 -16.99 18.35 14.18
CA PHE A 294 -17.70 18.18 12.91
C PHE A 294 -16.94 18.73 11.72
N ASN A 295 -17.13 18.07 10.57
CA ASN A 295 -16.82 18.62 9.26
C ASN A 295 -17.85 19.70 8.92
N GLN A 296 -19.12 19.28 8.75
CA GLN A 296 -20.27 20.15 8.51
C GLN A 296 -21.51 19.68 9.28
N VAL A 297 -22.32 20.63 9.74
CA VAL A 297 -23.58 20.42 10.46
C VAL A 297 -24.76 20.94 9.64
N VAL A 298 -25.86 20.19 9.60
CA VAL A 298 -27.16 20.67 9.12
C VAL A 298 -28.14 20.78 10.30
N ILE A 299 -28.72 21.96 10.50
CA ILE A 299 -29.64 22.27 11.60
C ILE A 299 -31.03 22.50 11.01
N PHE A 300 -31.99 21.63 11.34
CA PHE A 300 -33.37 21.70 10.83
C PHE A 300 -34.31 22.44 11.78
N VAL A 301 -35.07 23.40 11.23
CA VAL A 301 -36.04 24.24 11.92
C VAL A 301 -37.38 24.32 11.18
N LYS A 302 -38.49 24.50 11.92
CA LYS A 302 -39.86 24.39 11.38
C LYS A 302 -40.39 25.61 10.61
N SER A 303 -39.64 26.71 10.52
CA SER A 303 -40.13 27.90 9.78
C SER A 303 -39.03 28.79 9.22
N VAL A 304 -39.38 29.54 8.16
CA VAL A 304 -38.52 30.56 7.52
C VAL A 304 -38.02 31.60 8.53
N SER A 305 -38.89 32.06 9.43
CA SER A 305 -38.53 33.04 10.47
C SER A 305 -37.53 32.47 11.47
N ARG A 306 -37.72 31.22 11.93
CA ARG A 306 -36.74 30.53 12.79
C ARG A 306 -35.43 30.27 12.06
N ALA A 307 -35.46 29.96 10.77
CA ALA A 307 -34.24 29.78 9.97
C ALA A 307 -33.44 31.09 9.81
N ALA A 308 -34.12 32.22 9.62
CA ALA A 308 -33.46 33.53 9.54
C ALA A 308 -32.90 33.97 10.91
N GLU A 309 -33.71 33.91 11.97
CA GLU A 309 -33.31 34.39 13.29
C GLU A 309 -32.28 33.47 13.98
N LEU A 310 -32.36 32.15 13.79
CA LEU A 310 -31.33 31.22 14.30
C LEU A 310 -30.00 31.39 13.56
N ASN A 311 -30.02 31.61 12.24
CA ASN A 311 -28.80 31.91 11.49
C ASN A 311 -28.17 33.22 11.92
N LYS A 312 -29.00 34.25 12.16
CA LYS A 312 -28.54 35.53 12.70
C LYS A 312 -27.92 35.33 14.09
N LEU A 313 -28.60 34.64 15.01
CA LEU A 313 -28.12 34.36 16.37
C LEU A 313 -26.79 33.57 16.34
N LEU A 314 -26.70 32.51 15.54
CA LEU A 314 -25.45 31.75 15.37
C LEU A 314 -24.32 32.63 14.80
N SER A 315 -24.62 33.49 13.83
CA SER A 315 -23.64 34.44 13.28
C SER A 315 -23.19 35.48 14.31
N GLU A 316 -24.09 35.98 15.15
CA GLU A 316 -23.81 36.87 16.29
C GLU A 316 -23.00 36.15 17.40
N CYS A 317 -23.18 34.84 17.55
CA CYS A 317 -22.38 33.97 18.41
C CYS A 317 -21.05 33.48 17.78
N ASN A 318 -20.59 34.07 16.67
CA ASN A 318 -19.37 33.69 15.95
C ASN A 318 -19.36 32.27 15.33
N PHE A 319 -20.51 31.64 15.12
CA PHE A 319 -20.66 30.39 14.35
C PHE A 319 -21.03 30.69 12.89
N PRO A 320 -20.09 30.61 11.91
CA PRO A 320 -20.35 30.99 10.53
C PRO A 320 -21.37 30.06 9.88
N SER A 321 -22.59 30.58 9.71
CA SER A 321 -23.78 29.83 9.32
C SER A 321 -24.47 30.48 8.12
N ILE A 322 -24.97 29.64 7.22
CA ILE A 322 -25.79 30.04 6.08
C ILE A 322 -27.20 29.46 6.21
N CYS A 323 -28.22 30.25 5.85
CA CYS A 323 -29.60 29.76 5.80
C CYS A 323 -30.05 29.44 4.38
N ILE A 324 -30.83 28.37 4.24
CA ILE A 324 -31.55 28.01 3.01
C ILE A 324 -33.02 27.72 3.37
N HIS A 325 -33.91 28.58 2.87
CA HIS A 325 -35.35 28.49 3.15
C HIS A 325 -36.20 28.98 1.97
N SER A 326 -37.50 28.66 1.97
CA SER A 326 -38.40 28.92 0.84
C SER A 326 -38.50 30.39 0.40
N GLY A 327 -38.36 31.34 1.33
CA GLY A 327 -38.42 32.79 1.07
C GLY A 327 -37.21 33.41 0.35
N MET A 328 -36.28 32.62 -0.20
CA MET A 328 -35.10 33.10 -0.95
C MET A 328 -35.29 32.99 -2.46
N SER A 329 -34.56 33.83 -3.21
CA SER A 329 -34.46 33.69 -4.67
C SER A 329 -33.79 32.36 -5.07
N GLN A 330 -34.11 31.84 -6.26
CA GLN A 330 -33.58 30.55 -6.70
C GLN A 330 -32.06 30.59 -6.93
N GLU A 331 -31.56 31.71 -7.41
CA GLU A 331 -30.13 31.95 -7.65
C GLU A 331 -29.33 31.93 -6.34
N GLU A 332 -29.78 32.67 -5.31
CA GLU A 332 -29.12 32.70 -4.01
C GLU A 332 -29.21 31.34 -3.28
N ARG A 333 -30.32 30.59 -3.45
CA ARG A 333 -30.44 29.20 -2.96
C ARG A 333 -29.38 28.29 -3.57
N LEU A 334 -29.28 28.26 -4.90
CA LEU A 334 -28.31 27.43 -5.61
C LEU A 334 -26.87 27.84 -5.30
N LYS A 335 -26.59 29.15 -5.20
CA LYS A 335 -25.28 29.71 -4.83
C LYS A 335 -24.86 29.30 -3.41
N ARG A 336 -25.75 29.41 -2.40
CA ARG A 336 -25.46 28.97 -1.02
C ARG A 336 -25.34 27.45 -0.92
N TYR A 337 -26.19 26.70 -1.63
CA TYR A 337 -26.10 25.25 -1.69
C TYR A 337 -24.74 24.79 -2.26
N LYS A 338 -24.31 25.37 -3.39
CA LYS A 338 -23.00 25.11 -4.00
C LYS A 338 -21.86 25.44 -3.05
N GLY A 339 -21.87 26.62 -2.43
CA GLY A 339 -20.87 27.01 -1.43
C GLY A 339 -20.86 26.12 -0.18
N PHE A 340 -21.99 25.49 0.18
CA PHE A 340 -22.03 24.48 1.24
C PHE A 340 -21.40 23.16 0.78
N LYS A 341 -21.80 22.62 -0.39
CA LYS A 341 -21.27 21.36 -0.93
C LYS A 341 -19.76 21.41 -1.16
N GLU A 342 -19.24 22.56 -1.60
CA GLU A 342 -17.80 22.79 -1.76
C GLU A 342 -17.03 22.92 -0.43
N GLY A 343 -17.72 23.03 0.71
CA GLY A 343 -17.12 23.16 2.04
C GLY A 343 -16.73 24.58 2.45
N GLN A 344 -17.23 25.62 1.76
CA GLN A 344 -16.93 27.02 2.09
C GLN A 344 -17.53 27.44 3.44
N ASN A 345 -18.66 26.84 3.83
CA ASN A 345 -19.39 27.10 5.08
C ASN A 345 -19.59 25.79 5.85
N ARG A 346 -19.43 25.80 7.19
CA ARG A 346 -19.52 24.58 8.03
C ARG A 346 -20.89 24.34 8.65
N ILE A 347 -21.76 25.34 8.76
CA ILE A 347 -23.10 25.21 9.36
C ILE A 347 -24.17 25.69 8.39
N LEU A 348 -25.20 24.85 8.18
CA LEU A 348 -26.38 25.16 7.37
C LEU A 348 -27.64 25.11 8.22
N VAL A 349 -28.34 26.25 8.34
CA VAL A 349 -29.68 26.32 8.95
C VAL A 349 -30.75 26.15 7.86
N ALA A 350 -31.57 25.13 7.99
CA ALA A 350 -32.47 24.67 6.93
C ALA A 350 -33.92 24.46 7.42
N THR A 351 -34.86 24.77 6.54
CA THR A 351 -36.20 24.16 6.57
C THR A 351 -36.20 22.84 5.78
N ASP A 352 -37.23 22.01 5.92
CA ASP A 352 -37.39 20.71 5.21
C ASP A 352 -37.25 20.73 3.68
N LEU A 353 -37.30 21.92 3.08
CA LEU A 353 -36.81 22.23 1.73
C LEU A 353 -35.46 21.55 1.38
N VAL A 354 -34.57 21.36 2.36
CA VAL A 354 -33.24 20.75 2.19
C VAL A 354 -33.15 19.32 2.76
N GLY A 355 -34.24 18.80 3.33
CA GLY A 355 -34.27 17.46 3.95
C GLY A 355 -34.44 16.30 2.97
N ARG A 356 -34.93 16.55 1.75
CA ARG A 356 -35.21 15.55 0.69
C ARG A 356 -34.32 15.74 -0.54
N GLY A 357 -34.04 14.66 -1.27
CA GLY A 357 -33.23 14.62 -2.50
C GLY A 357 -31.73 14.97 -2.42
N ILE A 358 -31.36 16.01 -1.65
CA ILE A 358 -30.06 16.67 -1.72
C ILE A 358 -28.89 15.85 -1.15
N ASP A 359 -27.78 15.77 -1.88
CA ASP A 359 -26.57 15.03 -1.48
C ASP A 359 -25.40 15.93 -1.05
N ILE A 360 -24.81 15.63 0.11
CA ILE A 360 -23.74 16.41 0.76
C ILE A 360 -22.85 15.46 1.59
N GLU A 361 -21.93 14.76 0.92
CA GLU A 361 -21.06 13.72 1.50
C GLU A 361 -20.29 14.12 2.78
N ARG A 362 -20.03 15.42 2.96
CA ARG A 362 -19.22 15.99 4.06
C ARG A 362 -20.02 16.31 5.34
N VAL A 363 -21.33 16.09 5.37
CA VAL A 363 -22.18 16.30 6.56
C VAL A 363 -22.10 15.08 7.48
N ASN A 364 -21.52 15.25 8.66
CA ASN A 364 -21.39 14.19 9.66
C ASN A 364 -22.29 14.39 10.89
N ILE A 365 -22.90 15.56 11.08
CA ILE A 365 -23.88 15.82 12.15
C ILE A 365 -25.17 16.44 11.58
N VAL A 366 -26.32 15.91 12.01
CA VAL A 366 -27.64 16.50 11.81
C VAL A 366 -28.24 16.88 13.17
N ILE A 367 -28.77 18.10 13.29
CA ILE A 367 -29.49 18.57 14.50
C ILE A 367 -30.93 18.91 14.15
N ASN A 368 -31.89 18.15 14.69
CA ASN A 368 -33.30 18.52 14.69
C ASN A 368 -33.55 19.51 15.84
N TYR A 369 -33.37 20.81 15.57
CA TYR A 369 -33.63 21.88 16.53
C TYR A 369 -35.14 22.06 16.79
N ASP A 370 -35.93 21.93 15.72
CA ASP A 370 -37.35 21.62 15.80
C ASP A 370 -37.58 20.17 15.42
N MET A 371 -38.41 19.46 16.19
CA MET A 371 -38.88 18.12 15.84
C MET A 371 -39.53 18.15 14.44
N PRO A 372 -39.28 17.16 13.57
CA PRO A 372 -40.00 17.01 12.30
C PRO A 372 -41.47 16.66 12.54
N ASP A 373 -42.34 17.04 11.60
CA ASP A 373 -43.80 16.81 11.71
C ASP A 373 -44.21 15.33 11.58
N SER A 374 -43.29 14.42 11.21
CA SER A 374 -43.53 12.99 11.11
C SER A 374 -42.25 12.15 11.09
N ALA A 375 -42.39 10.84 11.37
CA ALA A 375 -41.30 9.88 11.29
C ALA A 375 -40.69 9.74 9.88
N ASP A 376 -41.46 9.91 8.80
CA ASP A 376 -40.90 9.99 7.45
C ASP A 376 -39.94 11.17 7.33
N THR A 377 -40.38 12.36 7.73
CA THR A 377 -39.58 13.59 7.67
C THR A 377 -38.32 13.48 8.53
N TYR A 378 -38.40 12.80 9.69
CA TYR A 378 -37.22 12.43 10.48
C TYR A 378 -36.19 11.64 9.66
N LEU A 379 -36.60 10.52 9.06
CA LEU A 379 -35.73 9.65 8.26
C LEU A 379 -35.03 10.42 7.12
N HIS A 380 -35.77 11.28 6.42
CA HIS A 380 -35.22 12.12 5.35
C HIS A 380 -34.15 13.10 5.87
N ARG A 381 -34.42 13.78 6.98
CA ARG A 381 -33.47 14.72 7.61
C ARG A 381 -32.20 14.02 8.12
N VAL A 382 -32.33 12.94 8.90
CA VAL A 382 -31.15 12.31 9.53
C VAL A 382 -30.29 11.58 8.49
N GLY A 383 -30.90 11.03 7.43
CA GLY A 383 -30.21 10.49 6.26
C GLY A 383 -29.47 11.52 5.39
N ARG A 384 -29.15 12.72 5.91
CA ARG A 384 -28.09 13.58 5.37
C ARG A 384 -26.70 13.19 5.91
N ALA A 385 -26.61 12.62 7.11
CA ALA A 385 -25.37 12.04 7.66
C ALA A 385 -25.37 10.50 7.52
N GLY A 386 -24.20 9.88 7.67
CA GLY A 386 -24.06 8.41 7.63
C GLY A 386 -24.33 7.78 6.26
N ARG A 387 -23.87 8.42 5.17
CA ARG A 387 -24.11 7.98 3.78
C ARG A 387 -23.09 6.93 3.35
N PHE A 388 -23.47 6.00 2.47
CA PHE A 388 -22.59 4.94 1.95
C PHE A 388 -21.85 4.13 3.04
N GLY A 389 -22.46 3.94 4.21
CA GLY A 389 -21.85 3.22 5.34
C GLY A 389 -20.87 4.04 6.19
N THR A 390 -20.63 5.32 5.88
CA THR A 390 -19.88 6.23 6.76
C THR A 390 -20.56 6.43 8.10
N LYS A 391 -19.80 6.88 9.11
CA LYS A 391 -20.37 7.25 10.42
C LYS A 391 -21.04 8.62 10.41
N GLY A 392 -22.00 8.81 11.31
CA GLY A 392 -22.61 10.12 11.55
C GLY A 392 -23.38 10.20 12.87
N LEU A 393 -23.75 11.42 13.26
CA LEU A 393 -24.50 11.72 14.48
C LEU A 393 -25.81 12.45 14.15
N ALA A 394 -26.91 12.04 14.75
CA ALA A 394 -28.17 12.79 14.76
C ALA A 394 -28.59 13.13 16.20
N ILE A 395 -28.81 14.42 16.48
CA ILE A 395 -29.31 14.91 17.78
C ILE A 395 -30.67 15.58 17.58
N THR A 396 -31.63 15.25 18.44
CA THR A 396 -33.01 15.75 18.33
C THR A 396 -33.48 16.43 19.61
N PHE A 397 -34.00 17.65 19.51
CA PHE A 397 -34.51 18.43 20.64
C PHE A 397 -35.99 18.19 20.86
N VAL A 398 -36.33 17.58 22.00
CA VAL A 398 -37.68 17.28 22.46
C VAL A 398 -38.10 18.33 23.47
N SER A 399 -39.14 19.10 23.14
CA SER A 399 -39.59 20.28 23.89
C SER A 399 -41.09 20.35 24.16
N SER A 400 -41.86 19.37 23.68
CA SER A 400 -43.29 19.23 23.92
C SER A 400 -43.67 17.75 24.09
N ALA A 401 -44.90 17.49 24.53
CA ALA A 401 -45.46 16.14 24.53
C ALA A 401 -45.54 15.58 23.09
N ALA A 402 -46.03 16.38 22.14
CA ALA A 402 -46.09 15.98 20.73
C ALA A 402 -44.70 15.71 20.12
N ASP A 403 -43.66 16.42 20.56
CA ASP A 403 -42.27 16.13 20.15
C ASP A 403 -41.84 14.73 20.65
N SER A 404 -42.36 14.30 21.80
CA SER A 404 -42.11 12.97 22.38
C SER A 404 -42.94 11.89 21.70
N ASP A 405 -44.19 12.19 21.32
CA ASP A 405 -45.07 11.30 20.58
C ASP A 405 -44.45 10.96 19.21
N VAL A 406 -44.02 11.96 18.44
CA VAL A 406 -43.34 11.73 17.14
C VAL A 406 -41.98 11.03 17.33
N LEU A 407 -41.31 11.19 18.48
CA LEU A 407 -40.10 10.42 18.77
C LEU A 407 -40.42 8.93 19.02
N ASN A 408 -41.53 8.64 19.72
CA ASN A 408 -42.01 7.27 19.90
C ASN A 408 -42.41 6.66 18.55
N ASP A 409 -43.13 7.40 17.69
CA ASP A 409 -43.45 6.97 16.31
C ASP A 409 -42.18 6.61 15.51
N VAL A 410 -41.09 7.37 15.65
CA VAL A 410 -39.80 7.10 15.01
C VAL A 410 -39.17 5.81 15.55
N GLN A 411 -39.16 5.62 16.87
CA GLN A 411 -38.56 4.44 17.50
C GLN A 411 -39.34 3.16 17.19
N GLU A 412 -40.68 3.21 17.22
CA GLU A 412 -41.54 2.08 16.85
C GLU A 412 -41.43 1.74 15.37
N ARG A 413 -41.49 2.75 14.48
CA ARG A 413 -41.54 2.53 13.03
C ARG A 413 -40.23 2.09 12.39
N PHE A 414 -39.09 2.40 13.01
CA PHE A 414 -37.76 2.00 12.49
C PHE A 414 -37.02 1.00 13.39
N GLU A 415 -37.62 0.56 14.50
CA GLU A 415 -37.03 -0.31 15.52
C GLU A 415 -35.66 0.18 16.03
N VAL A 416 -35.56 1.48 16.33
CA VAL A 416 -34.33 2.12 16.83
C VAL A 416 -34.48 2.61 18.28
N ASP A 417 -33.50 2.28 19.12
CA ASP A 417 -33.37 2.74 20.50
C ASP A 417 -32.61 4.08 20.51
N ILE A 418 -33.33 5.19 20.42
CA ILE A 418 -32.75 6.54 20.37
C ILE A 418 -32.55 7.01 21.81
N LYS A 419 -31.31 6.95 22.29
CA LYS A 419 -31.01 7.21 23.71
C LYS A 419 -30.94 8.70 24.03
N GLU A 420 -31.26 9.05 25.26
CA GLU A 420 -30.98 10.40 25.77
C GLU A 420 -29.45 10.66 25.70
N LEU A 421 -29.06 11.87 25.32
CA LEU A 421 -27.66 12.20 25.04
C LEU A 421 -26.79 12.06 26.31
N PRO A 422 -25.72 11.22 26.31
CA PRO A 422 -24.84 11.07 27.47
C PRO A 422 -23.95 12.30 27.67
N GLU A 423 -23.35 12.42 28.87
CA GLU A 423 -22.46 13.55 29.21
C GLU A 423 -21.18 13.61 28.36
N GLN A 424 -20.75 12.47 27.80
CA GLN A 424 -19.60 12.36 26.90
C GLN A 424 -19.93 11.41 25.75
N ILE A 425 -19.48 11.75 24.54
CA ILE A 425 -19.59 10.92 23.32
C ILE A 425 -18.20 10.88 22.68
N ASP A 426 -17.66 9.67 22.48
CA ASP A 426 -16.40 9.48 21.78
C ASP A 426 -16.54 9.87 20.30
N THR A 427 -15.67 10.78 19.83
CA THR A 427 -15.60 11.21 18.43
C THR A 427 -15.52 10.02 17.46
N ALA A 428 -14.83 8.93 17.81
CA ALA A 428 -14.63 7.78 16.93
C ALA A 428 -15.92 6.98 16.62
N THR A 429 -17.01 7.22 17.38
CA THR A 429 -18.32 6.59 17.17
C THR A 429 -19.13 7.24 16.05
N TYR A 430 -18.91 8.53 15.77
CA TYR A 430 -19.68 9.31 14.79
C TYR A 430 -18.84 10.11 13.79
N MET A 431 -17.50 10.07 13.91
CA MET A 431 -16.54 10.49 12.89
C MET A 431 -15.45 9.43 12.74
N ASP A 432 -15.05 9.18 11.51
CA ASP A 432 -13.80 8.47 11.23
C ASP A 432 -12.62 9.43 11.39
N VAL A 433 -11.63 9.02 12.19
CA VAL A 433 -10.70 9.90 12.93
C VAL A 433 -9.71 10.69 12.04
N ILE A 434 -9.74 10.43 10.73
CA ILE A 434 -8.90 11.05 9.68
C ILE A 434 -9.15 12.57 9.52
N PHE A 435 -10.30 13.09 9.95
CA PHE A 435 -10.78 14.43 9.53
C PHE A 435 -10.39 15.65 10.40
N LYS A 436 -9.70 15.48 11.55
CA LYS A 436 -9.75 16.47 12.64
C LYS A 436 -8.89 17.75 12.50
N MET A 437 -7.98 17.87 11.53
CA MET A 437 -6.89 18.88 11.54
C MET A 437 -7.07 20.16 10.67
N VAL A 438 -8.28 20.51 10.22
CA VAL A 438 -8.47 21.63 9.25
C VAL A 438 -8.88 22.99 9.86
N SER A 439 -9.45 23.04 11.07
CA SER A 439 -10.24 24.22 11.50
C SER A 439 -9.51 25.35 12.25
N ILE A 440 -8.28 25.16 12.75
CA ILE A 440 -7.68 26.09 13.75
C ILE A 440 -6.86 27.25 13.13
N TYR A 441 -6.25 27.06 11.97
CA TYR A 441 -5.24 28.00 11.43
C TYR A 441 -5.77 29.36 10.94
N LYS A 442 -7.09 29.58 10.81
CA LYS A 442 -7.64 30.82 10.24
C LYS A 442 -7.59 32.05 11.17
N ASN A 443 -7.66 31.88 12.49
CA ASN A 443 -7.90 33.02 13.39
C ASN A 443 -6.64 33.84 13.75
N PHE A 444 -5.43 33.33 13.54
CA PHE A 444 -4.20 34.09 13.84
C PHE A 444 -3.87 35.19 12.81
N TYR A 445 -4.39 35.08 11.59
CA TYR A 445 -4.01 35.97 10.48
C TYR A 445 -4.55 37.40 10.63
N LEU A 446 -5.71 37.57 11.29
CA LEU A 446 -6.42 38.85 11.37
C LEU A 446 -5.71 39.87 12.30
N LEU A 447 -5.06 39.40 13.37
CA LEU A 447 -4.29 40.25 14.28
C LEU A 447 -3.00 40.77 13.66
N PHE A 448 -2.40 40.03 12.71
CA PHE A 448 -1.12 40.40 12.10
C PHE A 448 -1.26 41.56 11.10
N HIS A 449 -2.39 41.66 10.38
CA HIS A 449 -2.64 42.74 9.42
C HIS A 449 -2.82 44.13 10.06
N LEU A 450 -3.31 44.21 11.30
CA LEU A 450 -3.47 45.49 11.99
C LEU A 450 -2.11 46.16 12.33
N ALA A 451 -1.06 45.35 12.53
CA ALA A 451 0.28 45.85 12.87
C ALA A 451 1.02 46.45 11.66
N ILE A 452 0.76 45.95 10.44
CA ILE A 452 1.50 46.33 9.23
C ILE A 452 1.16 47.76 8.79
N LEU A 453 -0.10 48.18 8.91
CA LEU A 453 -0.59 49.52 8.51
C LEU A 453 0.04 50.69 9.29
N LEU A 454 0.67 50.44 10.44
CA LEU A 454 1.39 51.47 11.20
C LEU A 454 2.84 51.71 10.73
N SER A 455 3.37 50.87 9.82
CA SER A 455 4.81 50.86 9.50
C SER A 455 5.25 51.82 8.38
N GLU A 456 4.34 52.29 7.52
CA GLU A 456 4.72 53.03 6.30
C GLU A 456 5.00 54.53 6.52
N LEU A 457 4.51 55.12 7.62
CA LEU A 457 4.58 56.57 7.87
C LEU A 457 5.97 57.12 8.26
N LEU A 458 6.99 56.28 8.43
CA LEU A 458 8.31 56.67 8.97
C LEU A 458 9.49 56.57 7.97
N ARG A 459 9.27 56.19 6.71
CA ARG A 459 10.36 55.83 5.78
C ARG A 459 11.12 56.97 5.10
N THR A 460 10.73 58.23 5.27
CA THR A 460 11.25 59.36 4.45
C THR A 460 12.48 60.11 5.00
N SER A 461 12.93 59.87 6.24
CA SER A 461 14.03 60.65 6.85
C SER A 461 15.40 59.94 6.91
N LEU A 462 15.46 58.61 6.76
CA LEU A 462 16.66 57.84 7.10
C LEU A 462 17.67 57.68 5.94
N MET A 463 17.23 57.79 4.68
CA MET A 463 18.06 57.47 3.50
C MET A 463 19.30 58.36 3.31
N LEU A 464 19.35 59.54 3.94
CA LEU A 464 20.48 60.47 3.79
C LEU A 464 21.68 60.12 4.69
N TYR A 465 21.50 59.28 5.71
CA TYR A 465 22.55 59.01 6.71
C TYR A 465 23.45 57.81 6.36
N ILE A 466 22.91 56.84 5.61
CA ILE A 466 23.59 55.55 5.35
C ILE A 466 24.72 55.68 4.32
N ALA A 467 24.71 56.71 3.47
CA ALA A 467 25.73 56.93 2.43
C ALA A 467 27.13 57.32 2.96
N LEU A 468 27.27 57.60 4.26
CA LEU A 468 28.50 58.15 4.85
C LEU A 468 29.35 57.15 5.67
N THR A 469 28.87 55.92 5.90
CA THR A 469 29.53 54.94 6.77
C THR A 469 30.16 53.75 6.04
N SER A 470 30.15 53.72 4.71
CA SER A 470 30.67 52.61 3.89
C SER A 470 32.21 52.58 3.74
N PHE A 471 32.95 53.02 4.77
CA PHE A 471 34.41 52.96 4.81
C PHE A 471 34.89 52.57 6.21
N VAL A 472 35.90 51.70 6.29
CA VAL A 472 36.49 51.15 7.54
C VAL A 472 35.54 50.24 8.35
N PHE A 473 35.37 48.98 7.88
CA PHE A 473 35.85 47.80 8.62
C PHE A 473 35.73 46.54 7.75
N GLY A 474 36.85 46.06 7.21
CA GLY A 474 36.91 44.82 6.43
C GLY A 474 37.35 43.63 7.28
N ALA A 475 36.43 42.71 7.56
CA ALA A 475 36.73 41.39 8.11
C ALA A 475 35.75 40.38 7.48
N VAL A 476 36.25 39.52 6.59
CA VAL A 476 35.43 38.50 5.92
C VAL A 476 35.22 37.34 6.88
N VAL A 477 33.96 37.08 7.24
CA VAL A 477 33.56 35.82 7.89
C VAL A 477 33.22 34.83 6.78
N GLU A 478 34.21 34.04 6.40
CA GLU A 478 34.07 33.01 5.36
C GLU A 478 33.33 31.78 5.93
N THR A 479 32.09 31.57 5.50
CA THR A 479 31.24 30.47 5.98
C THR A 479 31.59 29.16 5.30
N ARG A 480 32.45 28.35 5.95
CA ARG A 480 32.76 26.99 5.48
C ARG A 480 31.53 26.07 5.55
N SER A 481 31.36 25.25 4.51
CA SER A 481 30.39 24.14 4.50
C SER A 481 30.85 23.00 5.43
N ASN A 482 29.88 22.23 5.94
CA ASN A 482 30.11 20.96 6.64
C ASN A 482 29.83 19.73 5.75
N ILE A 483 29.44 19.93 4.48
CA ILE A 483 29.13 18.88 3.50
C ILE A 483 30.30 18.76 2.54
N PHE A 484 30.75 17.53 2.32
CA PHE A 484 31.92 17.15 1.53
C PHE A 484 31.45 16.25 0.37
N ASN A 485 31.04 16.84 -0.75
CA ASN A 485 30.56 16.10 -1.90
C ASN A 485 31.75 15.62 -2.74
N VAL A 486 31.82 14.32 -3.07
CA VAL A 486 32.98 13.74 -3.79
C VAL A 486 33.21 14.33 -5.19
N LEU A 487 32.21 14.97 -5.80
CA LEU A 487 32.36 15.70 -7.08
C LEU A 487 33.24 16.95 -6.93
N ASP A 488 33.13 17.68 -5.80
CA ASP A 488 33.94 18.87 -5.51
C ASP A 488 35.44 18.52 -5.39
N TYR A 489 35.75 17.26 -5.09
CA TYR A 489 37.10 16.70 -5.00
C TYR A 489 37.59 16.06 -6.31
N GLY A 490 36.83 16.20 -7.40
CA GLY A 490 37.23 15.84 -8.76
C GLY A 490 36.88 14.40 -9.19
N ALA A 491 35.80 13.82 -8.66
CA ALA A 491 35.28 12.55 -9.17
C ALA A 491 34.63 12.71 -10.57
N PHE A 492 35.02 11.86 -11.51
CA PHE A 492 34.47 11.75 -12.87
C PHE A 492 33.14 11.01 -12.89
N ALA A 493 33.00 10.00 -12.03
CA ALA A 493 31.71 9.55 -11.55
C ALA A 493 30.81 8.92 -12.65
N ASP A 494 31.46 8.33 -13.67
CA ASP A 494 30.90 7.79 -14.93
C ASP A 494 30.97 6.25 -15.04
N GLY A 495 31.51 5.57 -14.03
CA GLY A 495 31.72 4.12 -13.99
C GLY A 495 32.91 3.62 -14.81
N GLN A 496 33.69 4.52 -15.43
CA GLN A 496 34.82 4.16 -16.29
C GLN A 496 36.16 4.66 -15.73
N HIS A 497 36.20 5.88 -15.21
CA HIS A 497 37.37 6.47 -14.57
C HIS A 497 37.58 5.93 -13.15
N ASP A 498 38.68 6.31 -12.49
CA ASP A 498 39.06 5.82 -11.16
C ASP A 498 38.89 6.94 -10.13
N ASP A 499 37.76 6.94 -9.42
CA ASP A 499 37.35 8.02 -8.51
C ASP A 499 38.00 7.91 -7.12
N SER A 500 38.83 6.88 -6.88
CA SER A 500 39.46 6.60 -5.58
C SER A 500 40.20 7.78 -4.96
N GLU A 501 40.87 8.61 -5.76
CA GLU A 501 41.62 9.76 -5.23
C GLU A 501 40.69 10.89 -4.76
N ALA A 502 39.55 11.11 -5.43
CA ALA A 502 38.56 12.11 -5.03
C ALA A 502 37.88 11.73 -3.70
N PHE A 503 37.50 10.45 -3.55
CA PHE A 503 36.96 9.91 -2.30
C PHE A 503 37.93 10.04 -1.13
N LEU A 504 39.22 9.76 -1.34
CA LEU A 504 40.24 9.89 -0.30
C LEU A 504 40.52 11.34 0.08
N LYS A 505 40.46 12.29 -0.86
CA LYS A 505 40.56 13.74 -0.58
C LYS A 505 39.36 14.23 0.24
N ALA A 506 38.13 13.91 -0.21
CA ALA A 506 36.89 14.28 0.47
C ALA A 506 36.84 13.74 1.91
N TRP A 507 37.19 12.45 2.08
CA TRP A 507 37.28 11.83 3.41
C TRP A 507 38.32 12.51 4.30
N LYS A 508 39.51 12.84 3.76
CA LYS A 508 40.56 13.48 4.54
C LYS A 508 40.11 14.82 5.11
N GLU A 509 39.55 15.71 4.29
CA GLU A 509 39.14 17.03 4.76
C GLU A 509 37.98 16.95 5.76
N LEU A 510 37.00 16.06 5.51
CA LEU A 510 35.95 15.72 6.47
C LEU A 510 36.50 15.22 7.81
N CYS A 511 37.54 14.39 7.78
CA CYS A 511 38.10 13.76 8.98
C CYS A 511 38.96 14.75 9.80
N GLU A 512 39.55 15.76 9.12
CA GLU A 512 40.24 16.90 9.71
C GLU A 512 39.30 18.05 10.15
N ALA A 513 38.01 17.99 9.79
CA ALA A 513 37.01 18.99 10.14
C ALA A 513 36.58 18.91 11.61
N GLU A 514 36.42 20.08 12.23
CA GLU A 514 35.94 20.24 13.61
C GLU A 514 34.46 20.57 13.59
N GLY A 515 33.65 19.85 14.37
CA GLY A 515 32.20 19.98 14.37
C GLY A 515 31.77 21.40 14.74
N SER A 516 31.23 22.14 13.76
CA SER A 516 30.87 23.54 13.93
C SER A 516 29.49 23.71 14.57
N TYR A 517 29.16 24.93 15.01
CA TYR A 517 27.85 25.28 15.58
C TYR A 517 26.67 25.00 14.62
N TYR A 518 26.94 24.76 13.33
CA TYR A 518 25.95 24.58 12.28
C TYR A 518 25.72 23.12 11.84
N GLY A 519 26.48 22.14 12.35
CA GLY A 519 26.22 20.72 12.06
C GLY A 519 27.39 19.75 12.21
N LEU A 520 27.13 18.48 11.93
CA LEU A 520 28.12 17.40 11.86
C LEU A 520 28.72 17.28 10.45
N PRO A 521 30.01 16.96 10.28
CA PRO A 521 30.61 16.67 8.97
C PRO A 521 29.95 15.49 8.26
N MET A 522 29.69 15.67 6.96
CA MET A 522 28.97 14.73 6.12
C MET A 522 29.68 14.49 4.79
N LEU A 523 30.08 13.24 4.51
CA LEU A 523 30.51 12.83 3.17
C LEU A 523 29.24 12.63 2.34
N GLU A 524 29.15 13.32 1.22
CA GLU A 524 28.09 13.11 0.24
C GLU A 524 28.62 12.35 -0.96
N ILE A 525 28.03 11.18 -1.19
CA ILE A 525 28.18 10.40 -2.41
C ILE A 525 26.89 10.67 -3.18
N PRO A 526 26.85 11.73 -4.03
CA PRO A 526 25.63 12.12 -4.73
C PRO A 526 25.22 11.00 -5.66
N CYS A 527 23.92 10.87 -5.86
CA CYS A 527 23.38 9.68 -6.47
C CYS A 527 23.62 9.65 -8.00
N GLY A 528 23.26 8.59 -8.73
CA GLY A 528 23.13 8.61 -10.20
C GLY A 528 24.42 8.41 -10.96
N LYS A 529 25.49 8.94 -10.38
CA LYS A 529 26.85 8.67 -10.73
C LYS A 529 27.15 7.21 -10.47
N THR A 530 28.13 6.72 -11.21
CA THR A 530 28.75 5.43 -10.94
C THR A 530 30.19 5.71 -10.58
N PHE A 531 30.55 5.55 -9.31
CA PHE A 531 31.90 5.80 -8.83
C PHE A 531 32.68 4.48 -8.87
N LYS A 532 33.62 4.39 -9.80
CA LYS A 532 34.44 3.19 -9.94
C LYS A 532 35.69 3.37 -9.09
N LEU A 533 35.78 2.58 -8.02
CA LEU A 533 36.84 2.69 -7.02
C LEU A 533 37.75 1.46 -7.03
N LYS A 534 39.05 1.67 -7.08
CA LYS A 534 40.05 0.71 -6.59
C LYS A 534 39.91 0.51 -5.06
N PRO A 535 40.63 -0.47 -4.47
CA PRO A 535 40.72 -0.60 -3.01
C PRO A 535 41.11 0.72 -2.32
N VAL A 536 40.29 1.16 -1.37
CA VAL A 536 40.41 2.43 -0.64
C VAL A 536 40.29 2.22 0.86
N HIS A 537 41.05 3.02 1.61
CA HIS A 537 41.14 2.94 3.07
C HIS A 537 40.81 4.29 3.70
N PHE A 538 39.59 4.37 4.22
CA PHE A 538 39.04 5.49 4.99
C PHE A 538 39.47 5.36 6.46
N GLN A 539 40.61 5.94 6.77
CA GLN A 539 41.21 5.87 8.11
C GLN A 539 40.75 7.03 9.01
N GLY A 540 40.43 6.72 10.27
CA GLY A 540 40.35 7.66 11.39
C GLY A 540 41.46 7.40 12.44
N PRO A 541 41.38 8.01 13.64
CA PRO A 541 40.25 8.77 14.16
C PRO A 541 40.11 10.16 13.52
N CYS A 542 38.87 10.63 13.40
CA CYS A 542 38.54 11.96 12.94
C CYS A 542 38.39 12.94 14.12
N LYS A 543 38.56 14.24 13.87
CA LYS A 543 38.42 15.26 14.94
C LYS A 543 36.97 15.43 15.41
N SER A 544 36.01 15.33 14.49
CA SER A 544 34.59 15.33 14.84
C SER A 544 34.22 14.11 15.67
N ARG A 545 33.37 14.30 16.69
CA ARG A 545 32.86 13.21 17.54
C ARG A 545 31.97 12.22 16.79
N SER A 546 31.46 12.59 15.62
CA SER A 546 30.65 11.72 14.75
C SER A 546 30.82 12.15 13.29
N VAL A 547 30.75 11.16 12.40
CA VAL A 547 30.89 11.32 10.94
C VAL A 547 29.67 10.71 10.27
N GLN A 548 29.09 11.45 9.33
CA GLN A 548 28.00 10.94 8.48
C GLN A 548 28.50 10.62 7.08
N ILE A 549 27.94 9.57 6.48
CA ILE A 549 28.04 9.29 5.05
C ILE A 549 26.62 9.20 4.50
N LYS A 550 26.30 10.09 3.58
CA LYS A 550 25.10 10.03 2.73
C LYS A 550 25.47 9.26 1.48
N PHE A 551 25.05 8.00 1.44
CA PHE A 551 25.48 7.04 0.45
C PHE A 551 24.37 6.87 -0.58
N PHE A 552 24.52 7.57 -1.71
CA PHE A 552 23.52 7.55 -2.76
C PHE A 552 24.05 7.26 -4.18
N GLY A 553 25.35 7.32 -4.50
CA GLY A 553 25.89 7.08 -5.86
C GLY A 553 26.73 5.81 -6.04
N THR A 554 26.56 5.14 -7.20
CA THR A 554 26.80 3.70 -7.39
C THR A 554 28.27 3.34 -7.31
N ILE A 555 28.71 2.80 -6.19
CA ILE A 555 30.10 2.38 -6.05
C ILE A 555 30.31 1.00 -6.69
N ILE A 556 31.14 0.93 -7.73
CA ILE A 556 31.48 -0.32 -8.44
C ILE A 556 32.97 -0.65 -8.33
N ALA A 557 33.27 -1.94 -8.18
CA ALA A 557 34.64 -2.42 -8.08
C ALA A 557 35.32 -2.59 -9.45
N PRO A 558 36.65 -2.81 -9.52
CA PRO A 558 37.31 -3.14 -10.77
C PRO A 558 36.87 -4.53 -11.26
N ALA A 559 36.22 -4.59 -12.43
CA ALA A 559 35.69 -5.84 -12.97
C ALA A 559 36.74 -6.97 -13.13
N TYR A 560 38.00 -6.59 -13.43
CA TYR A 560 39.13 -7.53 -13.59
C TYR A 560 40.03 -7.51 -12.35
N ILE A 561 40.50 -8.70 -11.92
CA ILE A 561 41.41 -8.89 -10.77
C ILE A 561 42.68 -8.02 -10.86
N SER A 562 43.16 -7.71 -12.06
CA SER A 562 44.32 -6.81 -12.28
C SER A 562 44.10 -5.36 -11.81
N GLY A 563 42.85 -4.89 -11.73
CA GLY A 563 42.52 -3.58 -11.17
C GLY A 563 42.52 -3.53 -9.64
N TRP A 564 42.58 -4.69 -8.97
CA TRP A 564 42.56 -4.79 -7.51
C TRP A 564 43.97 -4.65 -6.94
N THR A 565 44.45 -3.41 -6.81
CA THR A 565 45.76 -3.09 -6.22
C THR A 565 45.62 -2.45 -4.84
N GLY A 566 46.36 -2.94 -3.84
CA GLY A 566 46.49 -2.26 -2.55
C GLY A 566 45.44 -2.55 -1.47
N CYS A 567 44.84 -3.76 -1.44
CA CYS A 567 43.79 -4.12 -0.47
C CYS A 567 44.26 -4.17 0.99
N VAL A 568 44.27 -3.03 1.68
CA VAL A 568 44.48 -2.98 3.13
C VAL A 568 43.45 -3.87 3.84
N GLY A 569 43.90 -4.71 4.77
CA GLY A 569 43.03 -5.63 5.51
C GLY A 569 42.26 -6.64 4.64
N ASN A 570 42.74 -6.91 3.41
CA ASN A 570 42.08 -7.73 2.39
C ASN A 570 40.61 -7.31 2.13
N SER A 571 40.43 -6.01 1.94
CA SER A 571 39.13 -5.35 1.76
C SER A 571 39.15 -4.41 0.56
N TRP A 572 37.97 -4.14 0.00
CA TRP A 572 37.77 -3.16 -1.05
C TRP A 572 37.57 -1.76 -0.46
N LEU A 573 36.46 -1.56 0.26
CA LEU A 573 36.16 -0.33 0.99
C LEU A 573 36.43 -0.59 2.49
N LEU A 574 37.56 -0.10 3.02
CA LEU A 574 37.92 -0.27 4.42
C LEU A 574 37.70 1.03 5.20
N PHE A 575 36.83 1.00 6.20
CA PHE A 575 36.76 2.01 7.26
C PHE A 575 37.45 1.48 8.52
N SER A 576 38.34 2.27 9.13
CA SER A 576 39.06 1.84 10.34
C SER A 576 39.26 2.93 11.39
N ASN A 577 39.02 2.60 12.67
CA ASN A 577 39.18 3.51 13.80
C ASN A 577 38.26 4.75 13.68
N VAL A 578 36.98 4.54 13.37
CA VAL A 578 35.98 5.60 13.19
C VAL A 578 34.77 5.31 14.09
N ASP A 579 34.71 5.99 15.24
CA ASP A 579 33.59 5.88 16.18
C ASP A 579 32.44 6.83 15.81
N ASN A 580 31.21 6.45 16.20
CA ASN A 580 29.97 7.18 15.91
C ASN A 580 29.77 7.45 14.41
N LEU A 581 30.15 6.49 13.58
CA LEU A 581 30.02 6.51 12.12
C LEU A 581 28.59 6.13 11.72
N MET A 582 27.94 6.99 10.93
CA MET A 582 26.56 6.81 10.46
C MET A 582 26.49 6.79 8.93
N ILE A 583 26.31 5.60 8.35
CA ILE A 583 26.22 5.37 6.90
C ILE A 583 24.75 5.11 6.54
N ASN A 584 24.13 5.99 5.74
CA ASN A 584 22.70 5.93 5.45
C ASN A 584 22.38 6.15 3.95
N GLY A 585 21.60 5.22 3.38
CA GLY A 585 20.93 5.34 2.10
C GLY A 585 20.74 3.99 1.38
N SER A 586 19.71 3.86 0.53
CA SER A 586 19.43 2.69 -0.34
C SER A 586 20.46 2.48 -1.48
N GLY A 587 21.74 2.66 -1.15
CA GLY A 587 22.82 2.64 -2.13
C GLY A 587 23.11 1.26 -2.69
N LYS A 588 24.02 1.16 -3.66
CA LYS A 588 24.37 -0.08 -4.35
C LYS A 588 25.90 -0.21 -4.47
N ILE A 589 26.48 -0.90 -3.50
CA ILE A 589 27.88 -1.34 -3.53
C ILE A 589 27.98 -2.61 -4.37
N ASP A 590 28.50 -2.52 -5.59
CA ASP A 590 28.68 -3.66 -6.51
C ASP A 590 30.13 -4.15 -6.52
N GLY A 591 30.37 -5.32 -5.91
CA GLY A 591 31.69 -5.88 -5.71
C GLY A 591 32.31 -6.56 -6.93
N GLN A 592 31.58 -6.69 -8.06
CA GLN A 592 32.04 -7.33 -9.30
C GLN A 592 32.71 -8.72 -9.08
N GLY A 593 32.14 -9.51 -8.17
CA GLY A 593 32.75 -10.72 -7.61
C GLY A 593 32.96 -11.90 -8.57
N GLU A 594 32.30 -11.92 -9.74
CA GLU A 594 32.29 -13.05 -10.68
C GLU A 594 33.68 -13.60 -11.02
N ASN A 595 34.63 -12.72 -11.35
CA ASN A 595 36.00 -13.12 -11.70
C ASN A 595 36.77 -13.75 -10.53
N TRP A 596 36.33 -13.58 -9.28
CA TRP A 596 36.90 -14.23 -8.09
C TRP A 596 36.26 -15.61 -7.78
N TRP A 597 35.13 -15.95 -8.41
CA TRP A 597 34.35 -17.16 -8.12
C TRP A 597 34.67 -18.35 -9.05
N HIS A 598 34.98 -18.08 -10.32
CA HIS A 598 35.37 -19.11 -11.29
C HIS A 598 36.76 -19.74 -10.99
N LYS A 599 37.19 -20.72 -11.80
CA LYS A 599 38.55 -21.31 -11.75
C LYS A 599 39.04 -21.57 -13.17
N PRO A 600 40.33 -21.35 -13.51
CA PRO A 600 40.86 -21.80 -14.79
C PRO A 600 40.85 -23.34 -14.83
N LYS A 601 40.33 -23.91 -15.92
CA LYS A 601 40.33 -25.36 -16.18
C LYS A 601 41.69 -25.87 -16.67
N GLU A 602 42.81 -25.39 -16.12
CA GLU A 602 44.12 -25.88 -16.55
C GLU A 602 45.24 -25.68 -15.51
N HIS A 603 45.49 -26.70 -14.69
CA HIS A 603 46.79 -27.41 -14.64
C HIS A 603 46.72 -28.56 -13.60
N GLN A 604 47.18 -29.75 -13.99
CA GLN A 604 47.24 -30.90 -13.08
C GLN A 604 48.47 -30.84 -12.17
N LYS A 605 48.43 -31.59 -11.06
CA LYS A 605 49.56 -31.88 -10.16
C LYS A 605 50.20 -30.67 -9.45
N HIS A 606 49.44 -29.98 -8.60
CA HIS A 606 49.79 -29.79 -7.18
C HIS A 606 48.50 -29.55 -6.38
N LYS A 607 48.42 -30.02 -5.12
CA LYS A 607 47.15 -30.11 -4.36
C LYS A 607 46.82 -28.85 -3.54
N GLU A 608 47.31 -27.70 -4.01
CA GLU A 608 47.14 -26.41 -3.35
C GLU A 608 45.80 -25.77 -3.71
N ILE A 609 45.26 -24.96 -2.80
CA ILE A 609 44.14 -24.08 -3.12
C ILE A 609 44.80 -22.80 -3.56
N ILE A 610 45.02 -22.65 -4.88
CA ILE A 610 45.46 -21.39 -5.47
C ILE A 610 44.34 -20.39 -5.16
N ARG A 611 44.55 -19.56 -4.13
CA ARG A 611 43.74 -18.36 -3.93
C ARG A 611 44.08 -17.45 -5.10
N TYR A 612 43.08 -16.92 -5.78
CA TYR A 612 43.30 -15.77 -6.65
C TYR A 612 44.00 -14.68 -5.86
N GLN A 613 45.08 -14.17 -6.43
CA GLN A 613 45.86 -13.07 -5.92
C GLN A 613 46.06 -12.10 -7.07
N SER A 614 45.66 -10.83 -6.89
CA SER A 614 46.02 -9.79 -7.85
C SER A 614 47.54 -9.61 -7.83
N LEU A 615 48.17 -9.49 -8.99
CA LEU A 615 49.60 -9.24 -9.15
C LEU A 615 49.80 -7.82 -9.71
N ASP A 616 50.78 -7.09 -9.18
CA ASP A 616 51.21 -5.81 -9.76
C ASP A 616 52.18 -6.02 -10.94
N PHE A 617 52.54 -4.94 -11.62
CA PHE A 617 53.53 -4.95 -12.71
C PHE A 617 54.97 -5.34 -12.27
N GLN A 618 55.20 -5.62 -10.99
CA GLN A 618 56.47 -6.11 -10.43
C GLN A 618 56.38 -7.53 -9.84
N GLY A 619 55.24 -8.21 -9.99
CA GLY A 619 55.01 -9.57 -9.48
C GLY A 619 54.75 -9.67 -7.97
N LYS A 620 54.48 -8.56 -7.28
CA LYS A 620 54.22 -8.50 -5.83
C LYS A 620 52.71 -8.34 -5.57
N GLY A 621 52.00 -9.46 -5.50
CA GLY A 621 50.55 -9.45 -5.36
C GLY A 621 50.03 -9.09 -3.97
N ASN A 622 48.90 -8.37 -3.88
CA ASN A 622 48.42 -7.79 -2.62
C ASN A 622 46.89 -7.76 -2.38
N CYS A 623 46.08 -8.46 -3.17
CA CYS A 623 44.67 -8.74 -2.84
C CYS A 623 44.35 -10.22 -3.05
N TYR A 624 43.87 -10.92 -2.02
CA TYR A 624 43.03 -12.11 -2.20
C TYR A 624 41.56 -11.68 -2.23
N SER A 625 40.64 -12.56 -2.65
CA SER A 625 39.20 -12.26 -2.74
C SER A 625 38.68 -11.47 -1.52
N PRO A 626 38.34 -10.18 -1.68
CA PRO A 626 38.19 -9.26 -0.55
C PRO A 626 36.76 -9.07 -0.04
N ALA A 627 36.65 -8.55 1.18
CA ALA A 627 35.39 -8.00 1.69
C ALA A 627 35.02 -6.74 0.89
N ALA A 628 33.76 -6.59 0.48
CA ALA A 628 33.31 -5.41 -0.28
C ALA A 628 33.28 -4.16 0.62
N LEU A 629 32.58 -4.23 1.75
CA LEU A 629 32.67 -3.22 2.81
C LEU A 629 33.23 -3.86 4.07
N ARG A 630 34.29 -3.27 4.64
CA ARG A 630 34.83 -3.66 5.94
C ARG A 630 34.86 -2.48 6.90
N LEU A 631 34.32 -2.69 8.10
CA LEU A 631 34.33 -1.73 9.20
C LEU A 631 35.09 -2.36 10.37
N SER A 632 36.16 -1.69 10.83
CA SER A 632 37.12 -2.26 11.78
C SER A 632 37.48 -1.28 12.89
N ASN A 633 37.33 -1.68 14.16
CA ASN A 633 37.51 -0.79 15.31
C ASN A 633 36.58 0.46 15.20
N CYS A 634 35.32 0.25 14.86
CA CYS A 634 34.32 1.33 14.70
C CYS A 634 33.18 1.13 15.70
N SER A 635 33.13 1.92 16.77
CA SER A 635 32.13 1.82 17.84
C SER A 635 30.93 2.72 17.58
N ASN A 636 29.75 2.39 18.13
CA ASN A 636 28.51 3.14 17.91
C ASN A 636 28.20 3.32 16.41
N LEU A 637 28.36 2.23 15.65
CA LEU A 637 28.25 2.20 14.19
C LEU A 637 26.80 1.97 13.78
N HIS A 638 26.26 2.85 12.95
CA HIS A 638 24.96 2.68 12.29
C HIS A 638 25.16 2.59 10.77
N LEU A 639 24.69 1.49 10.17
CA LEU A 639 24.71 1.30 8.72
C LEU A 639 23.33 0.82 8.25
N ARG A 640 22.74 1.52 7.29
CA ARG A 640 21.33 1.37 6.95
C ARG A 640 20.97 1.65 5.49
N GLY A 641 20.10 0.79 4.96
CA GLY A 641 19.49 0.87 3.61
C GLY A 641 20.30 0.24 2.48
N LEU A 642 21.62 0.16 2.63
CA LEU A 642 22.50 -0.25 1.52
C LEU A 642 22.13 -1.61 0.92
N THR A 643 21.94 -1.58 -0.40
CA THR A 643 22.03 -2.74 -1.27
C THR A 643 23.51 -3.07 -1.51
N HIS A 644 23.88 -4.34 -1.38
CA HIS A 644 25.21 -4.84 -1.72
C HIS A 644 25.08 -5.99 -2.72
N VAL A 645 25.76 -5.91 -3.86
CA VAL A 645 25.64 -6.88 -4.96
C VAL A 645 27.01 -7.51 -5.26
N ASN A 646 27.03 -8.80 -5.58
CA ASN A 646 28.18 -9.54 -6.09
C ASN A 646 29.51 -9.29 -5.33
N SER A 647 29.56 -9.50 -4.01
CA SER A 647 30.84 -9.39 -3.28
C SER A 647 31.80 -10.54 -3.64
N PRO A 648 33.10 -10.29 -3.82
CA PRO A 648 34.07 -11.36 -4.01
C PRO A 648 34.11 -12.41 -2.88
N ARG A 649 33.85 -11.98 -1.63
CA ARG A 649 33.96 -12.83 -0.44
C ARG A 649 33.01 -12.51 0.71
N SER A 650 32.75 -11.24 1.01
CA SER A 650 31.80 -10.89 2.06
C SER A 650 31.25 -9.50 1.83
N HIS A 651 29.93 -9.32 1.79
CA HIS A 651 29.33 -8.03 1.45
C HIS A 651 29.62 -6.99 2.53
N ILE A 652 29.44 -7.38 3.80
CA ILE A 652 29.78 -6.56 4.97
C ILE A 652 30.64 -7.38 5.93
N TYR A 653 31.78 -6.84 6.34
CA TYR A 653 32.67 -7.42 7.35
C TYR A 653 32.81 -6.47 8.53
N ILE A 654 32.43 -6.92 9.73
CA ILE A 654 32.58 -6.17 10.99
C ILE A 654 33.67 -6.83 11.84
N SER A 655 34.66 -6.05 12.29
CA SER A 655 35.72 -6.51 13.20
C SER A 655 35.99 -5.57 14.36
N ASN A 656 36.12 -6.12 15.57
CA ASN A 656 36.54 -5.41 16.78
C ASN A 656 35.66 -4.17 17.11
N SER A 657 34.37 -4.22 16.77
CA SER A 657 33.42 -3.11 16.97
C SER A 657 32.47 -3.38 18.13
N GLU A 658 32.02 -2.33 18.82
CA GLU A 658 31.02 -2.41 19.90
C GLU A 658 29.87 -1.43 19.64
N ASN A 659 28.63 -1.82 19.97
CA ASN A 659 27.40 -1.10 19.65
C ASN A 659 27.22 -0.89 18.14
N VAL A 660 26.90 -1.97 17.42
CA VAL A 660 26.74 -1.96 15.95
C VAL A 660 25.28 -2.20 15.58
N THR A 661 24.73 -1.39 14.67
CA THR A 661 23.34 -1.46 14.19
C THR A 661 23.33 -1.56 12.67
N LEU A 662 22.96 -2.73 12.14
CA LEU A 662 22.87 -3.03 10.71
C LEU A 662 21.41 -3.27 10.32
N THR A 663 20.87 -2.47 9.39
CA THR A 663 19.40 -2.34 9.26
C THR A 663 18.93 -2.12 7.83
N ASN A 664 17.81 -2.74 7.47
CA ASN A 664 17.12 -2.51 6.20
C ASN A 664 17.97 -2.78 4.96
N LEU A 665 18.93 -3.71 5.05
CA LEU A 665 19.91 -4.03 4.01
C LEU A 665 19.36 -5.03 3.00
N ASN A 666 19.89 -4.97 1.78
CA ASN A 666 19.54 -5.87 0.69
C ASN A 666 20.81 -6.47 0.07
N ILE A 667 21.13 -7.72 0.41
CA ILE A 667 22.42 -8.33 0.09
C ILE A 667 22.22 -9.48 -0.88
N THR A 668 22.81 -9.40 -2.08
CA THR A 668 22.54 -10.35 -3.17
C THR A 668 23.81 -10.80 -3.91
N ALA A 669 24.02 -12.11 -3.98
CA ALA A 669 24.95 -12.80 -4.88
C ALA A 669 24.38 -14.19 -5.24
N PRO A 670 24.75 -14.80 -6.39
CA PRO A 670 24.24 -16.11 -6.79
C PRO A 670 24.51 -17.22 -5.76
N GLU A 671 23.66 -18.26 -5.66
CA GLU A 671 23.93 -19.44 -4.79
C GLU A 671 25.28 -20.11 -5.16
N SER A 672 25.71 -19.98 -6.42
CA SER A 672 27.00 -20.49 -6.92
C SER A 672 28.24 -19.71 -6.46
N SER A 673 28.10 -18.56 -5.78
CA SER A 673 29.21 -17.66 -5.38
C SER A 673 29.99 -18.20 -4.14
N PRO A 674 31.14 -18.86 -4.31
CA PRO A 674 31.66 -19.78 -3.29
C PRO A 674 32.38 -19.06 -2.15
N ASN A 675 31.95 -19.29 -0.91
CA ASN A 675 32.44 -18.60 0.31
C ASN A 675 32.07 -17.11 0.34
N THR A 676 30.93 -16.73 -0.25
CA THR A 676 30.38 -15.36 -0.21
C THR A 676 29.46 -15.22 1.00
N ASP A 677 29.97 -14.64 2.09
CA ASP A 677 29.15 -14.36 3.28
C ASP A 677 28.35 -13.05 3.06
N GLY A 678 27.12 -12.98 3.56
CA GLY A 678 26.34 -11.73 3.58
C GLY A 678 26.93 -10.73 4.57
N ILE A 679 26.70 -10.97 5.86
CA ILE A 679 27.27 -10.20 6.98
C ILE A 679 28.21 -11.09 7.79
N HIS A 680 29.49 -10.74 7.84
CA HIS A 680 30.53 -11.44 8.59
C HIS A 680 30.90 -10.69 9.86
N LEU A 681 30.63 -11.26 11.04
CA LEU A 681 30.95 -10.68 12.34
C LEU A 681 32.15 -11.38 12.99
N SER A 682 33.09 -10.61 13.53
CA SER A 682 34.22 -11.12 14.32
C SER A 682 34.65 -10.16 15.42
N SER A 683 35.05 -10.68 16.59
CA SER A 683 35.54 -9.90 17.74
C SER A 683 34.65 -8.73 18.17
N SER A 684 33.35 -8.77 17.86
CA SER A 684 32.45 -7.60 17.94
C SER A 684 31.29 -7.84 18.90
N LYS A 685 30.89 -6.79 19.63
CA LYS A 685 29.95 -6.85 20.76
C LYS A 685 28.74 -5.97 20.57
N ASN A 686 27.61 -6.36 21.18
CA ASN A 686 26.36 -5.61 21.15
C ASN A 686 25.97 -5.22 19.70
N VAL A 687 25.80 -6.25 18.86
CA VAL A 687 25.51 -6.11 17.43
C VAL A 687 24.04 -6.45 17.19
N SER A 688 23.25 -5.47 16.76
CA SER A 688 21.89 -5.67 16.28
C SER A 688 21.85 -5.68 14.74
N ILE A 689 21.21 -6.71 14.18
CA ILE A 689 20.94 -6.83 12.74
C ILE A 689 19.45 -7.05 12.57
N HIS A 690 18.74 -6.17 11.85
CA HIS A 690 17.30 -6.37 11.65
C HIS A 690 16.71 -5.90 10.32
N GLU A 691 15.51 -6.42 10.04
CA GLU A 691 14.67 -6.11 8.87
C GLU A 691 15.47 -6.15 7.56
N SER A 692 16.20 -7.23 7.29
CA SER A 692 17.17 -7.28 6.18
C SER A 692 17.09 -8.58 5.41
N THR A 693 17.37 -8.54 4.11
CA THR A 693 17.29 -9.71 3.21
C THR A 693 18.64 -10.03 2.61
N ILE A 694 18.98 -11.31 2.62
CA ILE A 694 20.33 -11.79 2.30
C ILE A 694 20.23 -13.09 1.50
N ALA A 695 20.70 -13.05 0.25
CA ALA A 695 20.83 -14.17 -0.66
C ALA A 695 22.29 -14.25 -1.12
N THR A 696 23.04 -15.30 -0.76
CA THR A 696 24.47 -15.44 -1.07
C THR A 696 24.91 -16.91 -1.09
N GLY A 697 26.05 -17.25 -1.71
CA GLY A 697 26.54 -18.64 -1.79
C GLY A 697 27.19 -19.23 -0.53
N ASP A 698 27.23 -18.52 0.61
CA ASP A 698 27.63 -19.07 1.93
C ASP A 698 26.72 -18.51 3.05
N ASP A 699 27.25 -18.21 4.25
CA ASP A 699 26.48 -17.79 5.42
C ASP A 699 25.80 -16.42 5.18
N CYS A 700 24.46 -16.33 5.29
CA CYS A 700 23.74 -15.06 5.26
C CYS A 700 24.26 -14.12 6.36
N ILE A 701 24.38 -14.66 7.58
CA ILE A 701 25.04 -14.01 8.71
C ILE A 701 25.98 -15.02 9.35
N ALA A 702 27.27 -14.66 9.37
CA ALA A 702 28.37 -15.48 9.82
C ALA A 702 28.93 -14.92 11.14
N ILE A 703 28.52 -15.51 12.27
CA ILE A 703 29.02 -15.13 13.60
C ILE A 703 30.28 -15.96 13.90
N LYS A 704 31.44 -15.30 13.87
CA LYS A 704 32.75 -15.92 14.14
C LYS A 704 33.20 -15.62 15.58
N ARG A 705 34.45 -15.95 15.88
CA ARG A 705 35.12 -15.82 17.18
C ARG A 705 34.93 -14.48 17.89
N ASN A 706 34.94 -14.53 19.21
CA ASN A 706 34.97 -13.41 20.15
C ASN A 706 33.81 -12.42 19.99
N CYS A 707 32.66 -12.89 19.50
CA CYS A 707 31.43 -12.12 19.38
C CYS A 707 30.49 -12.37 20.57
N SER A 708 29.89 -11.32 21.11
CA SER A 708 28.83 -11.49 22.13
C SER A 708 27.75 -10.42 22.08
N LYS A 709 26.57 -10.74 22.62
CA LYS A 709 25.37 -9.88 22.58
C LYS A 709 24.99 -9.56 21.13
N ILE A 710 24.65 -10.61 20.38
CA ILE A 710 24.28 -10.52 18.97
C ILE A 710 22.77 -10.72 18.86
N ASN A 711 22.04 -9.73 18.35
CA ASN A 711 20.58 -9.73 18.26
C ASN A 711 20.15 -9.63 16.78
N ILE A 712 19.55 -10.70 16.26
CA ILE A 712 19.16 -10.82 14.85
C ILE A 712 17.63 -11.00 14.78
N LYS A 713 16.94 -10.14 14.04
CA LYS A 713 15.46 -10.16 13.91
C LYS A 713 14.99 -9.81 12.50
N GLY A 714 13.87 -10.38 12.04
CA GLY A 714 13.26 -9.96 10.76
C GLY A 714 14.18 -10.19 9.56
N ILE A 715 14.91 -11.31 9.52
CA ILE A 715 15.80 -11.63 8.41
C ILE A 715 15.13 -12.61 7.45
N MET A 716 15.12 -12.25 6.16
CA MET A 716 14.85 -13.19 5.08
C MET A 716 16.18 -13.67 4.51
N CYS A 717 16.48 -14.95 4.68
CA CYS A 717 17.77 -15.54 4.31
C CYS A 717 17.56 -16.71 3.34
N GLY A 718 18.04 -16.57 2.12
CA GLY A 718 17.81 -17.56 1.07
C GLY A 718 17.99 -17.03 -0.35
N PRO A 719 18.57 -17.82 -1.28
CA PRO A 719 19.35 -19.04 -1.03
C PRO A 719 20.67 -18.76 -0.26
N GLY A 720 21.32 -19.82 0.24
CA GLY A 720 22.60 -19.75 0.96
C GLY A 720 22.75 -20.78 2.09
N HIS A 721 23.65 -20.57 3.05
CA HIS A 721 23.90 -21.48 4.17
C HIS A 721 23.08 -21.21 5.45
N GLY A 722 22.22 -20.19 5.49
CA GLY A 722 21.49 -19.82 6.72
C GLY A 722 22.24 -18.84 7.62
N ILE A 723 21.89 -18.84 8.91
CA ILE A 723 22.59 -18.07 9.94
C ILE A 723 23.49 -19.04 10.73
N SER A 724 24.81 -18.81 10.65
CA SER A 724 25.82 -19.69 11.24
C SER A 724 26.57 -19.02 12.38
N VAL A 725 26.45 -19.58 13.60
CA VAL A 725 27.45 -19.42 14.66
C VAL A 725 28.55 -20.45 14.41
N GLY A 726 29.73 -20.05 13.92
CA GLY A 726 30.77 -21.04 13.75
C GLY A 726 31.91 -20.78 12.78
N SER A 727 32.57 -21.88 12.41
CA SER A 727 33.99 -21.98 12.05
C SER A 727 34.92 -21.78 13.26
N LEU A 728 34.38 -21.96 14.49
CA LEU A 728 35.08 -21.72 15.76
C LEU A 728 36.10 -22.81 16.09
N GLY A 729 37.23 -22.41 16.67
CA GLY A 729 38.29 -23.29 17.15
C GLY A 729 39.20 -23.81 16.04
N ALA A 730 39.24 -23.13 14.90
CA ALA A 730 40.10 -23.49 13.77
C ALA A 730 41.57 -23.62 14.21
N GLN A 731 42.27 -24.65 13.71
CA GLN A 731 43.68 -24.94 14.07
C GLN A 731 43.91 -25.17 15.58
N GLY A 732 42.88 -25.53 16.34
CA GLY A 732 42.96 -25.72 17.80
C GLY A 732 42.85 -24.43 18.62
N ALA A 733 42.46 -23.31 18.00
CA ALA A 733 42.32 -22.03 18.67
C ALA A 733 41.30 -22.08 19.84
N TYR A 734 41.51 -21.21 20.83
CA TYR A 734 40.52 -20.89 21.85
C TYR A 734 39.64 -19.75 21.34
N GLU A 735 38.35 -20.00 21.11
CA GLU A 735 37.43 -19.03 20.54
C GLU A 735 36.05 -19.08 21.24
N THR A 736 35.43 -17.91 21.44
CA THR A 736 34.17 -17.79 22.18
C THR A 736 33.06 -17.14 21.37
N VAL A 737 31.81 -17.55 21.59
CA VAL A 737 30.60 -16.83 21.20
C VAL A 737 29.56 -16.94 22.32
N GLU A 738 28.89 -15.84 22.68
CA GLU A 738 27.82 -15.91 23.69
C GLU A 738 26.73 -14.85 23.56
N GLU A 739 25.56 -15.12 24.16
CA GLU A 739 24.40 -14.22 24.15
C GLU A 739 23.97 -13.88 22.71
N VAL A 740 23.59 -14.90 21.95
CA VAL A 740 23.12 -14.77 20.56
C VAL A 740 21.61 -15.03 20.52
N PHE A 741 20.87 -14.08 19.94
CA PHE A 741 19.44 -14.19 19.69
C PHE A 741 19.16 -14.11 18.19
N VAL A 742 18.34 -15.02 17.67
CA VAL A 742 17.86 -15.05 16.29
C VAL A 742 16.36 -15.30 16.33
N GLY A 743 15.56 -14.28 15.99
CA GLY A 743 14.09 -14.33 16.11
C GLY A 743 13.36 -13.87 14.86
N ASN A 744 12.14 -14.38 14.60
CA ASN A 744 11.28 -13.93 13.50
C ASN A 744 12.01 -13.91 12.14
N CYS A 745 12.74 -15.00 11.83
CA CYS A 745 13.53 -15.11 10.59
C CYS A 745 12.93 -16.18 9.67
N THR A 746 12.94 -15.91 8.37
CA THR A 746 12.51 -16.87 7.33
C THR A 746 13.73 -17.39 6.59
N PHE A 747 13.89 -18.71 6.55
CA PHE A 747 14.89 -19.39 5.75
C PHE A 747 14.25 -20.03 4.53
N THR A 748 14.73 -19.66 3.35
CA THR A 748 14.17 -20.07 2.06
C THR A 748 15.28 -20.75 1.26
N GLU A 749 15.05 -21.97 0.77
CA GLU A 749 15.98 -22.82 -0.03
C GLU A 749 17.37 -23.11 0.58
N SER A 750 17.64 -22.62 1.79
CA SER A 750 18.98 -22.56 2.34
C SER A 750 19.51 -23.94 2.71
N MET A 751 20.81 -24.18 2.51
CA MET A 751 21.44 -25.45 2.85
C MET A 751 21.26 -25.81 4.33
N TYR A 752 21.20 -24.80 5.20
CA TYR A 752 20.88 -24.89 6.61
C TYR A 752 20.06 -23.66 7.04
N GLY A 753 19.33 -23.72 8.14
CA GLY A 753 18.64 -22.56 8.72
C GLY A 753 19.40 -22.00 9.91
N ALA A 754 19.20 -22.63 11.07
CA ALA A 754 19.88 -22.32 12.33
C ALA A 754 21.08 -23.25 12.52
N ARG A 755 22.30 -22.73 12.34
CA ARG A 755 23.54 -23.52 12.27
C ARG A 755 24.55 -23.16 13.36
N ILE A 756 25.08 -24.18 14.02
CA ILE A 756 26.27 -24.09 14.88
C ILE A 756 27.35 -25.02 14.29
N LYS A 757 28.56 -24.51 13.99
CA LYS A 757 29.65 -25.30 13.36
C LYS A 757 31.01 -25.05 14.03
N THR A 758 31.63 -26.06 14.64
CA THR A 758 32.93 -25.93 15.35
C THR A 758 33.93 -26.99 14.91
N TRP A 759 35.22 -26.64 14.92
CA TRP A 759 36.29 -27.52 14.41
C TRP A 759 36.70 -28.58 15.44
N GLN A 760 37.02 -29.78 14.92
CA GLN A 760 37.73 -30.81 15.68
C GLN A 760 39.05 -30.28 16.24
N GLY A 761 39.31 -30.50 17.53
CA GLY A 761 40.49 -30.03 18.25
C GLY A 761 40.40 -28.59 18.78
N GLY A 762 39.34 -27.85 18.48
CA GLY A 762 39.13 -26.47 18.95
C GLY A 762 38.76 -26.38 20.44
N SER A 763 39.01 -25.22 21.07
CA SER A 763 38.69 -24.98 22.48
C SER A 763 37.89 -23.67 22.69
N GLY A 764 37.29 -23.50 23.87
CA GLY A 764 36.40 -22.37 24.19
C GLY A 764 34.93 -22.77 24.29
N TYR A 765 34.02 -21.82 24.03
CA TYR A 765 32.58 -22.02 24.21
C TYR A 765 31.70 -21.24 23.22
N ALA A 766 30.58 -21.85 22.83
CA ALA A 766 29.44 -21.23 22.18
C ALA A 766 28.20 -21.42 23.09
N ARG A 767 27.70 -20.34 23.73
CA ARG A 767 26.68 -20.47 24.79
C ARG A 767 25.59 -19.41 24.82
N ASN A 768 24.44 -19.72 25.43
CA ASN A 768 23.27 -18.83 25.53
C ASN A 768 22.83 -18.37 24.13
N ILE A 769 22.42 -19.33 23.30
CA ILE A 769 22.06 -19.13 21.89
C ILE A 769 20.59 -19.48 21.71
N HIS A 770 19.78 -18.52 21.28
CA HIS A 770 18.33 -18.66 21.19
C HIS A 770 17.84 -18.43 19.76
N PHE A 771 17.30 -19.48 19.16
CA PHE A 771 16.66 -19.51 17.85
C PHE A 771 15.13 -19.59 18.05
N GLN A 772 14.39 -18.54 17.70
CA GLN A 772 12.96 -18.40 18.04
C GLN A 772 12.10 -17.98 16.84
N HIS A 773 10.87 -18.48 16.76
CA HIS A 773 9.87 -18.08 15.75
C HIS A 773 10.42 -18.11 14.32
N ILE A 774 11.10 -19.20 13.98
CA ILE A 774 11.73 -19.39 12.67
C ILE A 774 10.75 -20.02 11.69
N HIS A 775 10.66 -19.46 10.49
CA HIS A 775 9.92 -20.05 9.38
C HIS A 775 10.90 -20.71 8.38
N LEU A 776 10.52 -21.88 7.87
CA LEU A 776 11.32 -22.67 6.94
C LEU A 776 10.54 -22.91 5.63
N ARG A 777 11.15 -22.61 4.49
CA ARG A 777 10.64 -22.88 3.15
C ARG A 777 11.69 -23.66 2.38
N GLU A 778 11.58 -24.99 2.39
CA GLU A 778 12.49 -25.92 1.70
C GLU A 778 13.98 -25.73 2.08
N ALA A 779 14.25 -25.47 3.37
CA ALA A 779 15.61 -25.48 3.87
C ALA A 779 16.16 -26.93 3.90
N LYS A 780 17.36 -27.16 3.38
CA LYS A 780 17.88 -28.51 3.06
C LYS A 780 18.35 -29.30 4.30
N ASN A 781 18.82 -28.64 5.37
CA ASN A 781 19.05 -29.24 6.70
C ASN A 781 18.82 -28.15 7.78
N PRO A 782 17.55 -27.85 8.11
CA PRO A 782 17.15 -26.64 8.83
C PRO A 782 17.83 -26.37 10.18
N ILE A 783 18.01 -27.40 11.02
CA ILE A 783 18.61 -27.25 12.36
C ILE A 783 19.87 -28.12 12.43
N ILE A 784 21.04 -27.51 12.57
CA ILE A 784 22.31 -28.25 12.65
C ILE A 784 23.24 -27.75 13.76
N ILE A 785 23.77 -28.67 14.54
CA ILE A 785 24.97 -28.50 15.36
C ILE A 785 26.00 -29.52 14.86
N ASP A 786 27.18 -29.06 14.43
CA ASP A 786 28.26 -29.89 13.94
C ASP A 786 29.59 -29.51 14.61
N GLN A 787 30.02 -30.30 15.59
CA GLN A 787 31.34 -30.19 16.24
C GLN A 787 32.42 -31.06 15.57
N PHE A 788 32.10 -31.74 14.45
CA PHE A 788 33.04 -32.60 13.71
C PHE A 788 33.60 -31.92 12.45
N TYR A 789 33.39 -30.62 12.28
CA TYR A 789 33.78 -29.88 11.09
C TYR A 789 35.30 -29.96 10.84
N CYS A 790 35.69 -30.47 9.67
CA CYS A 790 37.07 -30.50 9.22
C CYS A 790 37.19 -30.39 7.69
N ASN A 791 38.37 -30.03 7.17
CA ASN A 791 38.61 -29.73 5.76
C ASN A 791 39.37 -30.83 4.99
N GLY A 792 39.50 -32.04 5.57
CA GLY A 792 40.22 -33.16 4.95
C GLY A 792 41.73 -32.95 4.72
N ARG A 793 42.35 -31.94 5.36
CA ARG A 793 43.79 -31.65 5.31
C ARG A 793 44.53 -31.90 6.63
N HIS A 794 43.83 -32.26 7.69
CA HIS A 794 44.37 -32.62 9.00
C HIS A 794 43.83 -33.99 9.40
N ASP A 795 44.47 -34.65 10.38
CA ASP A 795 43.99 -35.92 10.96
C ASP A 795 42.67 -35.70 11.69
N CYS A 796 41.53 -35.81 10.99
CA CYS A 796 40.19 -35.71 11.58
C CYS A 796 39.87 -36.97 12.40
N LYS A 797 40.46 -37.04 13.61
CA LYS A 797 40.27 -38.14 14.55
C LYS A 797 38.92 -37.99 15.23
N ASN A 798 37.95 -38.81 14.84
CA ASN A 798 36.58 -38.86 15.38
C ASN A 798 36.52 -39.28 16.88
N SER A 799 37.07 -38.47 17.76
CA SER A 799 36.99 -38.53 19.24
C SER A 799 37.59 -37.29 19.96
N THR A 800 38.20 -36.34 19.23
CA THR A 800 38.85 -35.16 19.83
C THR A 800 37.88 -34.23 20.55
N GLU A 801 38.39 -33.45 21.49
CA GLU A 801 37.70 -32.28 22.04
C GLU A 801 37.32 -31.28 20.93
N ALA A 802 36.30 -30.46 21.20
CA ALA A 802 35.85 -29.36 20.35
C ALA A 802 35.23 -28.26 21.21
N VAL A 803 35.16 -27.04 20.64
CA VAL A 803 34.56 -25.84 21.27
C VAL A 803 33.20 -26.20 21.88
N SER A 804 33.07 -26.04 23.20
CA SER A 804 31.92 -26.51 23.96
C SER A 804 30.63 -25.78 23.57
N VAL A 805 29.50 -26.49 23.48
CA VAL A 805 28.21 -25.92 23.08
C VAL A 805 27.21 -26.11 24.22
N SER A 806 26.63 -25.03 24.74
CA SER A 806 25.72 -25.11 25.90
C SER A 806 24.61 -24.06 25.90
N ASN A 807 23.49 -24.34 26.58
CA ASN A 807 22.33 -23.44 26.69
C ASN A 807 21.85 -22.96 25.30
N VAL A 808 21.49 -23.90 24.42
CA VAL A 808 20.94 -23.59 23.09
C VAL A 808 19.45 -23.86 23.10
N THR A 809 18.64 -22.88 22.70
CA THR A 809 17.18 -22.99 22.61
C THR A 809 16.72 -22.92 21.16
N TYR A 810 15.86 -23.84 20.75
CA TYR A 810 15.06 -23.76 19.53
C TYR A 810 13.59 -23.71 19.94
N PHE A 811 12.88 -22.64 19.58
CA PHE A 811 11.47 -22.43 19.97
C PHE A 811 10.63 -21.98 18.78
N GLY A 812 9.51 -22.66 18.49
CA GLY A 812 8.59 -22.21 17.44
C GLY A 812 9.19 -22.24 16.03
N VAL A 813 9.98 -23.26 15.72
CA VAL A 813 10.56 -23.45 14.38
C VAL A 813 9.57 -24.24 13.52
N ARG A 814 9.08 -23.67 12.42
CA ARG A 814 7.99 -24.26 11.61
C ARG A 814 8.18 -24.16 10.08
N GLY A 815 7.91 -25.24 9.37
CA GLY A 815 7.87 -25.25 7.90
C GLY A 815 8.39 -26.54 7.26
N THR A 816 8.98 -26.44 6.06
CA THR A 816 9.36 -27.61 5.24
C THR A 816 10.88 -27.81 5.14
N SER A 817 11.30 -29.08 5.03
CA SER A 817 12.69 -29.51 4.82
C SER A 817 12.87 -30.22 3.48
N ALA A 818 13.89 -29.81 2.71
CA ALA A 818 14.21 -30.38 1.38
C ALA A 818 15.03 -31.69 1.43
N ARG A 819 15.34 -32.18 2.63
CA ARG A 819 15.96 -33.49 2.85
C ARG A 819 15.33 -34.18 4.05
N LYS A 820 15.55 -35.50 4.09
CA LYS A 820 15.16 -36.34 5.22
C LYS A 820 15.72 -35.83 6.54
N ASP A 821 17.01 -35.55 6.62
CA ASP A 821 17.68 -35.09 7.85
C ASP A 821 17.39 -33.62 8.15
N ALA A 822 16.21 -33.36 8.72
CA ALA A 822 15.72 -32.02 9.05
C ALA A 822 16.38 -31.42 10.31
N ILE A 823 16.83 -32.28 11.23
CA ILE A 823 17.51 -31.91 12.47
C ILE A 823 18.78 -32.76 12.60
N THR A 824 19.94 -32.13 12.78
CA THR A 824 21.25 -32.81 12.88
C THR A 824 22.04 -32.30 14.07
N LEU A 825 22.09 -33.06 15.17
CA LEU A 825 22.89 -32.73 16.36
C LEU A 825 24.11 -33.67 16.44
N LYS A 826 25.29 -33.19 16.04
CA LYS A 826 26.54 -33.96 15.97
C LYS A 826 27.58 -33.37 16.93
N CYS A 827 27.58 -33.87 18.17
CA CYS A 827 28.44 -33.35 19.23
C CYS A 827 29.65 -34.26 19.52
N ALA A 828 30.78 -33.62 19.84
CA ALA A 828 32.06 -34.26 20.14
C ALA A 828 32.07 -34.86 21.57
N SER A 829 33.22 -35.39 22.00
CA SER A 829 33.42 -35.95 23.34
C SER A 829 33.20 -34.94 24.49
N THR A 830 33.32 -33.64 24.20
CA THR A 830 32.95 -32.55 25.13
C THR A 830 31.44 -32.45 25.40
N ASN A 831 30.61 -33.10 24.59
CA ASN A 831 29.12 -33.04 24.57
C ASN A 831 28.56 -31.64 24.24
N CYS A 832 27.29 -31.63 23.81
CA CYS A 832 26.46 -30.42 23.85
C CYS A 832 25.47 -30.53 25.04
N THR A 833 25.29 -29.47 25.84
CA THR A 833 24.48 -29.51 27.07
C THR A 833 23.39 -28.44 27.11
N ASN A 834 22.31 -28.70 27.85
CA ASN A 834 21.14 -27.82 27.94
C ASN A 834 20.61 -27.39 26.55
N ILE A 835 20.47 -28.37 25.65
CA ILE A 835 19.82 -28.18 24.35
C ILE A 835 18.31 -28.33 24.53
N SER A 836 17.57 -27.24 24.35
CA SER A 836 16.12 -27.21 24.52
C SER A 836 15.43 -27.03 23.16
N MET A 837 14.47 -27.90 22.86
CA MET A 837 13.66 -27.87 21.64
C MET A 837 12.17 -27.89 21.99
N ASN A 838 11.42 -26.87 21.57
CA ASN A 838 10.00 -26.76 21.90
C ASN A 838 9.19 -26.12 20.76
N LYS A 839 7.99 -26.65 20.49
CA LYS A 839 7.13 -26.24 19.37
C LYS A 839 7.89 -26.26 18.03
N ILE A 840 8.54 -27.38 17.74
CA ILE A 840 9.24 -27.62 16.48
C ILE A 840 8.30 -28.41 15.57
N ASN A 841 7.94 -27.87 14.40
CA ASN A 841 7.07 -28.54 13.44
C ASN A 841 7.67 -28.43 12.04
N ILE A 842 8.54 -29.39 11.72
CA ILE A 842 9.17 -29.50 10.41
C ILE A 842 8.58 -30.71 9.68
N SER A 843 8.02 -30.49 8.49
CA SER A 843 7.56 -31.55 7.58
C SER A 843 8.56 -31.73 6.44
N SER A 844 8.43 -32.81 5.66
CA SER A 844 9.12 -32.87 4.36
C SER A 844 8.53 -31.84 3.39
N TRP A 845 9.34 -31.44 2.41
CA TRP A 845 8.87 -30.75 1.22
C TRP A 845 8.14 -31.71 0.26
N ASP A 846 8.66 -32.93 0.10
CA ASP A 846 8.07 -33.94 -0.78
C ASP A 846 6.82 -34.55 -0.13
N TYR A 847 5.69 -34.48 -0.84
CA TYR A 847 4.40 -34.95 -0.32
C TYR A 847 4.40 -36.48 -0.16
N GLY A 848 4.30 -36.96 1.08
CA GLY A 848 4.38 -38.38 1.45
C GLY A 848 5.74 -38.83 1.97
N SER A 849 6.77 -37.98 1.97
CA SER A 849 8.07 -38.27 2.60
C SER A 849 8.09 -37.91 4.09
N GLU A 850 8.71 -38.76 4.91
CA GLU A 850 8.99 -38.47 6.32
C GLU A 850 10.36 -37.77 6.49
N VAL A 851 10.44 -36.86 7.45
CA VAL A 851 11.71 -36.27 7.94
C VAL A 851 12.21 -36.96 9.21
N SER A 852 13.52 -36.99 9.40
CA SER A 852 14.24 -37.60 10.52
C SER A 852 15.09 -36.57 11.27
N ALA A 853 15.31 -36.84 12.56
CA ALA A 853 16.29 -36.16 13.38
C ALA A 853 17.46 -37.10 13.71
N TYR A 854 18.68 -36.69 13.38
CA TYR A 854 19.91 -37.34 13.83
C TYR A 854 20.41 -36.68 15.11
N CYS A 855 20.83 -37.47 16.11
CA CYS A 855 21.53 -36.95 17.28
C CYS A 855 22.65 -37.86 17.80
N LEU A 856 23.76 -37.24 18.21
CA LEU A 856 24.92 -37.83 18.86
C LEU A 856 25.47 -36.86 19.93
N ASN A 857 25.64 -37.34 21.17
CA ASN A 857 26.25 -36.63 22.31
C ASN A 857 25.67 -35.25 22.70
N ALA A 858 24.42 -34.95 22.31
CA ALA A 858 23.69 -33.81 22.86
C ALA A 858 22.83 -34.24 24.07
N LYS A 859 22.65 -33.33 25.04
CA LYS A 859 21.87 -33.54 26.26
C LYS A 859 20.94 -32.36 26.50
N GLY A 860 19.68 -32.66 26.83
CA GLY A 860 18.66 -31.66 27.12
C GLY A 860 17.25 -32.22 26.96
N THR A 861 16.31 -31.39 26.53
CA THR A 861 14.86 -31.67 26.57
C THR A 861 14.16 -31.33 25.25
N SER A 862 13.14 -32.10 24.91
CA SER A 862 12.27 -31.85 23.75
C SER A 862 10.79 -32.00 24.09
N SER A 863 9.97 -31.02 23.70
CA SER A 863 8.50 -31.06 23.81
C SER A 863 7.87 -30.59 22.49
N CYS A 864 6.72 -31.16 22.11
CA CYS A 864 5.99 -30.82 20.88
C CYS A 864 6.94 -30.61 19.67
N THR A 865 7.71 -31.65 19.34
CA THR A 865 8.85 -31.59 18.41
C THR A 865 8.76 -32.67 17.35
N THR A 866 8.50 -32.25 16.11
CA THR A 866 8.43 -33.08 14.90
C THR A 866 9.51 -32.61 13.91
N PRO A 867 10.42 -33.50 13.44
CA PRO A 867 10.59 -34.89 13.85
C PRO A 867 11.18 -35.05 15.25
N THR A 868 10.83 -36.14 15.94
CA THR A 868 11.28 -36.47 17.30
C THR A 868 12.80 -36.68 17.37
N VAL A 869 13.47 -36.06 18.34
CA VAL A 869 14.94 -36.05 18.47
C VAL A 869 15.44 -37.12 19.47
N PRO A 870 16.06 -38.24 19.04
CA PRO A 870 16.20 -39.44 19.88
C PRO A 870 17.10 -39.35 21.13
N CYS A 871 17.84 -38.26 21.31
CA CYS A 871 18.80 -38.07 22.43
C CYS A 871 18.32 -37.09 23.50
N LEU A 872 17.22 -36.37 23.24
CA LEU A 872 16.69 -35.37 24.16
C LEU A 872 15.55 -36.01 24.97
N ASN A 873 15.45 -35.65 26.25
CA ASN A 873 14.41 -36.19 27.11
C ASN A 873 13.05 -35.62 26.68
N GLY A 874 12.18 -36.49 26.18
CA GLY A 874 10.81 -36.16 25.82
C GLY A 874 9.91 -35.98 27.04
N VAL A 875 9.13 -34.91 27.06
CA VAL A 875 7.99 -34.75 27.98
C VAL A 875 6.73 -34.62 27.12
N CYS A 876 5.89 -35.64 27.16
CA CYS A 876 4.61 -35.70 26.46
C CYS A 876 3.51 -35.99 27.48
N GLU A 877 2.84 -34.94 27.96
CA GLU A 877 1.66 -35.06 28.83
C GLU A 877 0.40 -35.06 27.96
N GLY A 878 -0.34 -36.18 27.95
CA GLY A 878 -1.66 -36.30 27.33
C GLY A 878 -1.65 -36.42 25.80
N GLY A 879 -2.38 -37.42 25.29
CA GLY A 879 -2.77 -37.44 23.88
C GLY A 879 -3.91 -36.46 23.65
N GLY A 880 -3.66 -35.38 22.91
CA GLY A 880 -4.65 -34.39 22.51
C GLY A 880 -4.27 -33.84 21.13
N ASP A 881 -5.28 -33.62 20.29
CA ASP A 881 -5.06 -33.10 18.94
C ASP A 881 -4.53 -31.66 19.00
N CYS A 882 -3.64 -31.28 18.09
CA CYS A 882 -3.06 -29.93 18.05
C CYS A 882 -3.97 -28.94 17.31
N GLY A 883 -5.24 -28.95 17.69
CA GLY A 883 -6.26 -28.01 17.25
C GLY A 883 -6.10 -26.61 17.86
N SER A 884 -6.97 -25.71 17.42
CA SER A 884 -7.10 -24.33 17.90
C SER A 884 -7.69 -24.25 19.30
N GLU A 885 -7.18 -23.33 20.12
CA GLU A 885 -8.01 -22.60 21.10
C GLU A 885 -7.37 -21.24 21.43
N ASP A 886 -8.22 -20.25 21.68
CA ASP A 886 -7.85 -18.92 22.19
C ASP A 886 -7.47 -18.98 23.70
N PHE A 887 -7.07 -17.86 24.32
CA PHE A 887 -7.71 -17.44 25.59
C PHE A 887 -7.40 -15.98 25.98
N ASP A 888 -8.22 -15.48 26.89
CA ASP A 888 -8.45 -14.08 27.27
C ASP A 888 -7.57 -13.55 28.45
N LEU A 889 -7.79 -12.29 28.85
CA LEU A 889 -7.06 -11.56 29.90
C LEU A 889 -7.49 -11.95 31.34
N HIS A 890 -6.54 -11.90 32.31
CA HIS A 890 -6.47 -10.84 33.36
C HIS A 890 -5.68 -11.20 34.65
N LEU A 891 -4.82 -10.26 35.11
CA LEU A 891 -4.38 -9.94 36.51
C LEU A 891 -3.77 -11.08 37.40
N VAL A 892 -2.99 -10.84 38.47
CA VAL A 892 -2.97 -9.78 39.51
C VAL A 892 -1.54 -9.36 39.94
N SER A 893 -1.43 -8.10 40.35
CA SER A 893 -0.32 -7.34 40.98
C SER A 893 0.43 -7.97 42.17
N PHE A 894 1.61 -7.42 42.55
CA PHE A 894 1.87 -7.02 43.96
C PHE A 894 2.93 -5.89 44.13
N LEU A 895 2.77 -5.15 45.24
CA LEU A 895 3.42 -3.91 45.75
C LEU A 895 4.96 -4.05 45.99
N PHE A 896 5.82 -3.04 46.23
CA PHE A 896 5.80 -1.56 46.55
C PHE A 896 7.26 -1.02 46.38
N LEU A 897 7.73 0.22 46.66
CA LEU A 897 7.25 1.63 46.64
C LEU A 897 8.37 2.55 47.23
N PHE A 898 8.67 3.73 46.66
CA PHE A 898 9.28 4.87 47.40
C PHE A 898 8.96 6.23 46.72
N ILE A 899 9.13 7.35 47.45
CA ILE A 899 8.48 8.66 47.22
C ILE A 899 9.32 9.81 47.83
N ALA A 900 9.24 11.10 47.44
CA ALA A 900 8.46 11.83 46.41
C ALA A 900 9.11 13.20 46.06
N THR A 901 8.48 13.99 45.17
CA THR A 901 8.62 15.47 44.94
C THR A 901 9.96 16.02 44.38
N SER A 902 10.02 17.06 43.53
CA SER A 902 8.97 17.92 42.92
C SER A 902 9.43 18.67 41.63
N SER A 903 8.45 19.00 40.78
CA SER A 903 8.34 20.21 39.91
C SER A 903 9.16 20.42 38.62
N PHE A 904 8.45 21.02 37.64
CA PHE A 904 8.85 21.70 36.40
C PHE A 904 9.50 20.93 35.23
N GLY A 905 8.83 20.98 34.07
CA GLY A 905 9.30 20.51 32.76
C GLY A 905 8.18 20.46 31.73
N ILE A 906 7.87 21.59 31.08
CA ILE A 906 6.79 21.69 30.06
C ILE A 906 7.33 21.30 28.68
N GLY A 907 6.58 20.50 27.92
CA GLY A 907 6.87 20.18 26.52
C GLY A 907 5.63 19.73 25.76
N TYR A 908 4.96 20.66 25.06
CA TYR A 908 3.88 20.34 24.13
C TYR A 908 4.45 19.72 22.84
N GLY A 909 4.02 18.51 22.49
CA GLY A 909 4.22 17.95 21.15
C GLY A 909 3.10 18.43 20.21
N GLN A 910 3.44 18.94 19.03
CA GLN A 910 2.48 19.31 17.99
C GLN A 910 2.64 18.40 16.77
N ASN A 911 1.52 18.04 16.14
CA ASN A 911 1.51 17.40 14.82
C ASN A 911 1.64 18.46 13.73
N GLY A 912 2.57 18.27 12.80
CA GLY A 912 2.85 19.21 11.71
C GLY A 912 2.23 18.77 10.40
N THR A 913 1.60 19.70 9.69
CA THR A 913 1.48 19.64 8.23
C THR A 913 2.43 20.66 7.64
N TYR A 914 3.21 20.24 6.65
CA TYR A 914 4.29 20.98 6.04
C TYR A 914 3.99 21.17 4.56
N ASN A 915 3.79 22.41 4.11
CA ASN A 915 3.64 22.71 2.68
C ASN A 915 5.04 22.88 2.08
N VAL A 916 5.28 22.39 0.86
CA VAL A 916 6.59 22.59 0.18
C VAL A 916 6.97 24.08 0.04
N PHE A 917 5.99 24.99 -0.06
CA PHE A 917 6.24 26.44 -0.07
C PHE A 917 6.85 26.97 1.23
N ASP A 918 6.58 26.35 2.38
CA ASP A 918 7.14 26.77 3.69
C ASP A 918 8.67 26.58 3.77
N PHE A 919 9.25 25.86 2.79
CA PHE A 919 10.67 25.53 2.66
C PHE A 919 11.31 26.12 1.40
N GLY A 920 10.62 27.05 0.73
CA GLY A 920 11.16 27.79 -0.42
C GLY A 920 10.95 27.12 -1.79
N ALA A 921 10.10 26.10 -1.90
CA ALA A 921 9.76 25.52 -3.20
C ALA A 921 9.15 26.57 -4.14
N SER A 922 9.60 26.57 -5.39
CA SER A 922 9.17 27.45 -6.48
C SER A 922 7.85 26.98 -7.09
N GLY A 923 7.74 25.69 -7.42
CA GLY A 923 6.70 25.13 -8.28
C GLY A 923 6.65 25.76 -9.69
N ASP A 924 7.76 26.28 -10.21
CA ASP A 924 7.84 26.87 -11.56
C ASP A 924 8.21 25.87 -12.67
N GLY A 925 8.62 24.65 -12.30
CA GLY A 925 9.04 23.58 -13.20
C GLY A 925 10.48 23.70 -13.71
N VAL A 926 11.27 24.62 -13.16
CA VAL A 926 12.62 24.99 -13.58
C VAL A 926 13.63 24.95 -12.42
N ALA A 927 13.24 25.41 -11.22
CA ALA A 927 14.07 25.32 -10.02
C ALA A 927 13.79 24.03 -9.22
N ASP A 928 14.83 23.49 -8.58
CA ASP A 928 14.78 22.21 -7.85
C ASP A 928 14.15 22.35 -6.45
N ASP A 929 12.97 21.77 -6.26
CA ASP A 929 12.14 21.93 -5.06
C ASP A 929 12.45 20.89 -3.95
N SER A 930 13.61 20.21 -4.05
CA SER A 930 13.97 18.98 -3.33
C SER A 930 14.22 19.05 -1.81
N GLN A 931 14.31 20.23 -1.19
CA GLN A 931 14.88 20.39 0.17
C GLN A 931 13.96 20.00 1.36
N THR A 932 12.81 19.37 1.12
CA THR A 932 11.68 19.32 2.05
C THR A 932 11.67 18.12 3.02
N TRP A 933 12.18 16.94 2.64
CA TRP A 933 11.97 15.68 3.40
C TRP A 933 12.55 15.66 4.81
N GLN A 934 13.79 16.14 5.00
CA GLN A 934 14.57 15.84 6.21
C GLN A 934 13.92 16.39 7.50
N ARG A 935 13.10 17.45 7.39
CA ARG A 935 12.43 18.06 8.55
C ARG A 935 11.11 17.37 8.91
N ALA A 936 10.37 16.87 7.93
CA ALA A 936 9.14 16.11 8.16
C ALA A 936 9.45 14.77 8.86
N CYS A 937 10.41 14.01 8.34
CA CYS A 937 10.81 12.72 8.91
C CYS A 937 11.56 12.85 10.25
N GLY A 938 12.30 13.95 10.45
CA GLY A 938 13.13 14.21 11.63
C GLY A 938 12.42 14.77 12.86
N THR A 939 11.11 15.07 12.80
CA THR A 939 10.35 15.73 13.88
C THR A 939 9.47 14.74 14.67
N PRO A 940 9.60 14.63 16.00
CA PRO A 940 8.78 13.73 16.79
C PRO A 940 7.33 14.23 16.89
N GLY A 941 6.36 13.36 16.58
CA GLY A 941 4.92 13.65 16.57
C GLY A 941 4.13 12.39 16.20
N SER A 942 2.81 12.34 16.43
CA SER A 942 2.03 11.11 16.21
C SER A 942 1.64 10.85 14.75
N SER A 943 1.62 11.89 13.92
CA SER A 943 1.60 11.82 12.46
C SER A 943 2.27 13.09 11.89
N GLN A 944 2.89 12.98 10.72
CA GLN A 944 3.48 14.11 9.98
C GLN A 944 3.04 14.07 8.51
N ALA A 945 2.64 15.22 7.96
CA ALA A 945 2.15 15.30 6.57
C ALA A 945 2.94 16.32 5.73
N LEU A 946 3.40 15.92 4.55
CA LEU A 946 4.02 16.78 3.53
C LEU A 946 3.01 17.02 2.39
N SER A 947 2.83 18.26 1.94
CA SER A 947 1.85 18.62 0.90
C SER A 947 2.49 19.31 -0.30
N ILE A 948 2.24 18.74 -1.49
CA ILE A 948 2.62 19.23 -2.82
C ILE A 948 1.31 19.67 -3.51
N PRO A 949 0.93 20.96 -3.44
CA PRO A 949 -0.42 21.41 -3.80
C PRO A 949 -0.64 21.61 -5.31
N GLN A 950 -1.91 21.57 -5.70
CA GLN A 950 -2.38 21.69 -7.08
C GLN A 950 -2.09 23.08 -7.71
N GLY A 951 -1.99 23.11 -9.04
CA GLY A 951 -1.89 24.36 -9.83
C GLY A 951 -0.47 24.84 -10.12
N LYS A 952 0.55 24.05 -9.76
CA LYS A 952 1.97 24.29 -10.05
C LYS A 952 2.67 23.02 -10.53
N THR A 953 3.88 23.19 -11.06
CA THR A 953 4.75 22.11 -11.54
C THR A 953 6.05 22.14 -10.76
N TYR A 954 6.35 21.06 -10.04
CA TYR A 954 7.50 20.94 -9.16
C TYR A 954 8.56 20.10 -9.86
N LEU A 955 9.72 20.71 -10.13
CA LEU A 955 10.86 19.97 -10.66
C LEU A 955 11.54 19.30 -9.47
N LEU A 956 11.51 17.96 -9.46
CA LEU A 956 12.26 17.17 -8.48
C LEU A 956 13.39 16.46 -9.20
N ASN A 957 14.61 16.88 -8.89
CA ASN A 957 15.79 16.04 -9.09
C ASN A 957 15.56 14.70 -8.35
N PRO A 958 16.15 13.58 -8.81
CA PRO A 958 15.93 12.30 -8.16
C PRO A 958 16.30 12.32 -6.66
N LEU A 959 15.54 11.58 -5.86
CA LEU A 959 15.47 11.78 -4.41
C LEU A 959 15.28 10.46 -3.66
N ARG A 960 15.80 10.44 -2.42
CA ARG A 960 15.71 9.27 -1.54
C ARG A 960 15.16 9.63 -0.16
N PHE A 961 13.98 9.10 0.13
CA PHE A 961 13.16 9.38 1.29
C PHE A 961 13.38 8.30 2.35
N LEU A 962 14.43 8.50 3.17
CA LEU A 962 14.85 7.57 4.22
C LEU A 962 14.02 7.75 5.50
N GLY A 963 13.50 6.66 6.06
CA GLY A 963 12.98 6.58 7.44
C GLY A 963 14.08 6.26 8.48
N PRO A 964 13.78 5.44 9.52
CA PRO A 964 12.45 5.35 10.11
C PRO A 964 12.17 6.71 10.72
N CYS A 965 11.06 7.32 10.31
CA CYS A 965 10.75 8.66 10.78
C CYS A 965 10.41 8.63 12.28
N LYS A 966 10.57 9.75 12.99
CA LYS A 966 10.18 9.84 14.42
C LYS A 966 8.66 9.82 14.64
N SER A 967 7.90 9.55 13.59
CA SER A 967 6.47 9.36 13.56
C SER A 967 6.18 8.06 12.82
N ASN A 968 5.24 7.26 13.34
CA ASN A 968 4.88 5.95 12.81
C ASN A 968 3.88 6.02 11.63
N ASN A 969 3.50 7.22 11.21
CA ASN A 969 2.61 7.47 10.09
C ASN A 969 3.05 8.76 9.38
N VAL A 970 3.48 8.63 8.12
CA VAL A 970 4.01 9.74 7.33
C VAL A 970 3.21 9.83 6.03
N GLN A 971 2.49 10.94 5.87
CA GLN A 971 1.67 11.18 4.68
C GLN A 971 2.40 12.11 3.71
N ILE A 972 2.33 11.79 2.41
CA ILE A 972 2.68 12.69 1.32
C ILE A 972 1.43 12.91 0.46
N GLN A 973 0.94 14.15 0.46
CA GLN A 973 -0.18 14.56 -0.38
C GLN A 973 0.36 15.12 -1.71
N VAL A 974 0.03 14.46 -2.82
CA VAL A 974 0.50 14.82 -4.18
C VAL A 974 -0.70 15.26 -5.02
N ASP A 975 -1.01 16.57 -4.99
CA ASP A 975 -2.10 17.16 -5.78
C ASP A 975 -1.59 18.06 -6.92
N GLY A 976 -0.28 18.40 -6.92
CA GLY A 976 0.41 19.13 -7.99
C GLY A 976 1.09 18.22 -9.02
N ASN A 977 1.69 18.83 -10.05
CA ASN A 977 2.47 18.10 -11.05
C ASN A 977 3.91 17.95 -10.56
N ILE A 978 4.40 16.73 -10.36
CA ILE A 978 5.82 16.44 -10.15
C ILE A 978 6.43 16.05 -11.50
N VAL A 979 7.53 16.69 -11.90
CA VAL A 979 8.24 16.39 -13.14
C VAL A 979 9.73 16.13 -12.89
N GLY A 980 10.28 15.13 -13.59
CA GLY A 980 11.72 14.82 -13.52
C GLY A 980 12.58 15.82 -14.32
N PRO A 981 13.91 15.80 -14.16
CA PRO A 981 14.83 16.56 -15.00
C PRO A 981 14.66 16.24 -16.50
N SER A 982 14.88 17.21 -17.37
CA SER A 982 15.02 16.98 -18.82
C SER A 982 16.48 16.84 -19.27
N ASP A 983 17.46 17.12 -18.40
CA ASP A 983 18.89 16.90 -18.67
C ASP A 983 19.33 15.51 -18.15
N PRO A 984 19.82 14.62 -19.03
CA PRO A 984 20.42 13.34 -18.65
C PRO A 984 21.51 13.40 -17.57
N ASN A 985 22.27 14.48 -17.51
CA ASN A 985 23.37 14.61 -16.55
C ASN A 985 22.88 14.77 -15.10
N VAL A 986 21.67 15.29 -14.92
CA VAL A 986 21.05 15.48 -13.59
C VAL A 986 20.50 14.17 -13.05
N TRP A 987 19.92 13.31 -13.90
CA TRP A 987 19.53 11.94 -13.55
C TRP A 987 20.72 11.08 -13.11
N THR A 988 21.81 11.15 -13.89
CA THR A 988 23.10 10.59 -13.48
C THR A 988 23.76 11.39 -12.36
N THR A 989 23.08 12.32 -11.69
CA THR A 989 23.53 12.92 -10.42
C THR A 989 22.57 12.61 -9.26
N ALA A 990 21.55 11.74 -9.45
CA ALA A 990 20.70 11.34 -8.33
C ALA A 990 20.02 9.91 -8.22
N CYS A 991 20.48 8.84 -8.89
CA CYS A 991 20.01 7.43 -8.65
C CYS A 991 21.09 6.33 -8.32
N GLU A 992 21.01 5.56 -7.21
CA GLU A 992 21.76 4.26 -7.05
C GLU A 992 20.89 3.02 -7.28
N SER A 993 19.63 3.14 -6.92
CA SER A 993 18.69 2.02 -6.72
C SER A 993 17.73 1.85 -7.91
N GLY A 994 18.15 2.33 -9.08
CA GLY A 994 17.34 2.26 -10.30
C GLY A 994 16.03 3.04 -10.23
N CYS A 995 15.97 4.14 -9.46
CA CYS A 995 14.72 4.84 -9.18
C CYS A 995 14.84 6.36 -9.14
N TRP A 996 13.75 7.03 -9.55
CA TRP A 996 13.61 8.49 -9.53
C TRP A 996 13.33 9.00 -8.11
N LEU A 997 12.25 8.49 -7.51
CA LEU A 997 11.84 8.81 -6.15
C LEU A 997 11.81 7.48 -5.38
N CYS A 998 12.74 7.33 -4.44
CA CYS A 998 13.03 6.07 -3.77
C CYS A 998 12.64 6.18 -2.28
N PHE A 999 11.71 5.36 -1.81
CA PHE A 999 11.24 5.34 -0.41
C PHE A 999 11.79 4.12 0.32
N GLU A 1000 12.40 4.32 1.48
CA GLU A 1000 13.11 3.25 2.20
C GLU A 1000 12.83 3.26 3.70
N ASP A 1001 12.33 2.14 4.20
CA ASP A 1001 12.09 1.88 5.63
C ASP A 1001 11.25 2.98 6.28
N VAL A 1002 10.23 3.42 5.54
CA VAL A 1002 9.18 4.30 6.02
C VAL A 1002 7.94 3.44 6.27
N LYS A 1003 7.78 2.98 7.52
CA LYS A 1003 6.59 2.22 7.95
C LYS A 1003 5.40 3.17 8.11
N GLY A 1004 4.22 2.75 7.66
CA GLY A 1004 3.03 3.61 7.64
C GLY A 1004 3.15 4.81 6.68
N LEU A 1005 3.79 4.60 5.53
CA LEU A 1005 3.88 5.60 4.45
C LEU A 1005 2.57 5.63 3.66
N ILE A 1006 1.94 6.82 3.58
CA ILE A 1006 0.71 7.03 2.82
C ILE A 1006 1.01 8.08 1.73
N ILE A 1007 1.14 7.67 0.47
CA ILE A 1007 1.23 8.60 -0.67
C ILE A 1007 -0.10 8.61 -1.40
N LYS A 1008 -0.77 9.77 -1.43
CA LYS A 1008 -2.07 9.92 -2.09
C LYS A 1008 -2.29 11.31 -2.64
N GLY A 1009 -3.21 11.44 -3.60
CA GLY A 1009 -3.61 12.72 -4.18
C GLY A 1009 -3.79 12.63 -5.69
N SER A 1010 -4.41 13.64 -6.29
CA SER A 1010 -4.83 13.62 -7.71
C SER A 1010 -3.77 14.13 -8.69
N GLY A 1011 -2.54 14.33 -8.23
CA GLY A 1011 -1.43 14.89 -9.01
C GLY A 1011 -0.85 13.94 -10.06
N HIS A 1012 -0.08 14.53 -10.98
CA HIS A 1012 0.64 13.81 -12.03
C HIS A 1012 2.13 13.71 -11.69
N VAL A 1013 2.70 12.53 -11.83
CA VAL A 1013 4.13 12.23 -11.61
C VAL A 1013 4.74 11.81 -12.94
N ASN A 1014 5.35 12.74 -13.68
CA ASN A 1014 5.90 12.48 -15.01
C ASN A 1014 7.44 12.34 -14.98
N GLY A 1015 7.93 11.14 -15.30
CA GLY A 1015 9.35 10.79 -15.26
C GLY A 1015 10.17 11.20 -16.49
N LYS A 1016 9.55 11.81 -17.52
CA LYS A 1016 10.18 12.19 -18.80
C LYS A 1016 11.00 11.06 -19.46
N GLY A 1017 10.58 9.81 -19.25
CA GLY A 1017 11.37 8.61 -19.52
C GLY A 1017 11.69 8.30 -20.98
N ALA A 1018 11.08 9.00 -21.94
CA ALA A 1018 11.45 8.96 -23.36
C ALA A 1018 12.92 9.33 -23.65
N ILE A 1019 13.60 9.95 -22.68
CA ILE A 1019 15.03 10.31 -22.75
C ILE A 1019 15.94 9.22 -22.13
N TRP A 1020 15.38 8.22 -21.39
CA TRP A 1020 16.17 7.38 -20.47
C TRP A 1020 15.81 5.88 -20.33
N TRP A 1021 14.55 5.49 -20.48
CA TRP A 1021 14.05 4.11 -20.46
C TRP A 1021 14.77 3.08 -19.52
N ASN A 1022 15.07 3.42 -18.24
CA ASN A 1022 15.76 2.51 -17.30
C ASN A 1022 15.45 2.55 -15.77
N GLN A 1023 14.65 3.49 -15.20
CA GLN A 1023 14.50 3.74 -13.74
C GLN A 1023 13.22 4.55 -13.31
N ALA A 1024 12.34 4.12 -12.39
CA ALA A 1024 11.25 4.99 -11.82
C ALA A 1024 10.85 4.73 -10.33
N LEU A 1025 9.58 4.75 -9.90
CA LEU A 1025 9.24 4.76 -8.44
C LEU A 1025 9.57 3.43 -7.75
N HIS A 1026 10.18 3.47 -6.55
CA HIS A 1026 10.63 2.26 -5.85
C HIS A 1026 10.41 2.39 -4.33
N PHE A 1027 9.75 1.39 -3.75
CA PHE A 1027 9.45 1.26 -2.34
C PHE A 1027 10.16 0.03 -1.75
N HIS A 1028 11.03 0.26 -0.77
CA HIS A 1028 11.82 -0.79 -0.13
C HIS A 1028 11.56 -0.85 1.37
N LYS A 1029 11.05 -1.99 1.85
CA LYS A 1029 10.73 -2.23 3.28
C LYS A 1029 9.77 -1.18 3.88
N CYS A 1030 8.82 -0.73 3.08
CA CYS A 1030 7.71 0.11 3.54
C CYS A 1030 6.53 -0.79 3.91
N ASP A 1031 6.43 -1.17 5.18
CA ASP A 1031 5.29 -1.93 5.69
C ASP A 1031 4.08 -1.03 5.98
N ASN A 1032 2.87 -1.53 5.72
CA ASN A 1032 1.62 -0.75 5.75
C ASN A 1032 1.68 0.44 4.78
N LEU A 1033 2.23 0.20 3.58
CA LEU A 1033 2.33 1.18 2.50
C LEU A 1033 0.97 1.36 1.82
N GLN A 1034 0.53 2.60 1.65
CA GLN A 1034 -0.68 2.94 0.92
C GLN A 1034 -0.33 3.90 -0.23
N LEU A 1035 -0.66 3.51 -1.46
CA LEU A 1035 -0.48 4.31 -2.68
C LEU A 1035 -1.85 4.50 -3.34
N SER A 1036 -2.35 5.74 -3.46
CA SER A 1036 -3.66 5.92 -4.11
C SER A 1036 -3.93 7.24 -4.84
N GLY A 1037 -4.74 7.13 -5.90
CA GLY A 1037 -5.35 8.27 -6.63
C GLY A 1037 -4.45 9.04 -7.61
N PHE A 1038 -3.14 8.80 -7.63
CA PHE A 1038 -2.19 9.55 -8.45
C PHE A 1038 -1.92 8.88 -9.81
N THR A 1039 -1.50 9.69 -10.79
CA THR A 1039 -1.15 9.22 -12.14
C THR A 1039 0.37 9.30 -12.36
N SER A 1040 1.01 8.18 -12.71
CA SER A 1040 2.41 8.12 -13.10
C SER A 1040 2.54 7.96 -14.62
N GLN A 1041 3.34 8.82 -15.25
CA GLN A 1041 3.50 8.92 -16.70
C GLN A 1041 4.97 8.88 -17.12
N ASP A 1042 5.24 8.32 -18.30
CA ASP A 1042 6.57 8.27 -18.90
C ASP A 1042 7.65 7.80 -17.90
N SER A 1043 7.34 6.77 -17.11
CA SER A 1043 8.30 6.21 -16.16
C SER A 1043 9.33 5.36 -16.91
N PRO A 1044 10.64 5.63 -16.76
CA PRO A 1044 11.63 4.80 -17.39
C PRO A 1044 11.68 3.39 -16.73
N ARG A 1045 11.60 2.29 -17.52
CA ARG A 1045 11.68 0.84 -17.14
C ARG A 1045 10.64 0.25 -16.18
N ASN A 1046 10.23 0.91 -15.11
CA ASN A 1046 9.12 0.38 -14.32
C ASN A 1046 8.41 1.50 -13.57
N HIS A 1047 7.09 1.57 -13.64
CA HIS A 1047 6.35 2.67 -13.02
C HIS A 1047 6.37 2.60 -11.48
N ILE A 1048 6.25 1.40 -10.90
CA ILE A 1048 6.35 1.11 -9.46
C ILE A 1048 7.19 -0.15 -9.25
N MET A 1049 8.00 -0.19 -8.19
CA MET A 1049 8.63 -1.39 -7.65
C MET A 1049 8.28 -1.55 -6.17
N ILE A 1050 7.75 -2.72 -5.81
CA ILE A 1050 7.47 -3.16 -4.44
C ILE A 1050 8.48 -4.25 -4.09
N HIS A 1051 9.38 -3.97 -3.14
CA HIS A 1051 10.46 -4.89 -2.82
C HIS A 1051 10.69 -5.03 -1.31
N GLN A 1052 10.44 -6.24 -0.80
CA GLN A 1052 10.55 -6.60 0.63
C GLN A 1052 9.60 -5.82 1.54
N CYS A 1053 8.36 -5.58 1.10
CA CYS A 1053 7.31 -4.90 1.87
C CYS A 1053 6.24 -5.89 2.35
N THR A 1054 5.62 -5.63 3.51
CA THR A 1054 4.43 -6.37 4.00
C THR A 1054 3.24 -5.45 4.23
N GLY A 1055 2.06 -5.85 3.73
CA GLY A 1055 0.84 -5.05 3.86
C GLY A 1055 0.91 -3.82 2.95
N VAL A 1056 0.84 -4.03 1.64
CA VAL A 1056 0.89 -2.95 0.64
C VAL A 1056 -0.45 -2.88 -0.07
N HIS A 1057 -1.08 -1.72 -0.02
CA HIS A 1057 -2.33 -1.44 -0.74
C HIS A 1057 -2.06 -0.41 -1.84
N ILE A 1058 -2.36 -0.77 -3.09
CA ILE A 1058 -2.31 0.12 -4.25
C ILE A 1058 -3.72 0.21 -4.82
N SER A 1059 -4.33 1.40 -4.80
CA SER A 1059 -5.70 1.61 -5.27
C SER A 1059 -5.86 2.86 -6.12
N SER A 1060 -6.65 2.78 -7.20
CA SER A 1060 -6.93 3.95 -8.07
C SER A 1060 -5.66 4.63 -8.62
N VAL A 1061 -4.63 3.83 -8.97
CA VAL A 1061 -3.36 4.34 -9.55
C VAL A 1061 -3.35 4.13 -11.06
N HIS A 1062 -2.90 5.15 -11.81
CA HIS A 1062 -2.87 5.12 -13.27
C HIS A 1062 -1.43 5.20 -13.79
N LEU A 1063 -0.95 4.13 -14.46
CA LEU A 1063 0.43 3.94 -14.91
C LEU A 1063 0.49 3.85 -16.44
N ASN A 1064 0.96 4.91 -17.11
CA ASN A 1064 0.92 4.99 -18.59
C ASN A 1064 2.30 5.31 -19.21
N ALA A 1065 2.74 4.46 -20.15
CA ALA A 1065 3.95 4.66 -20.95
C ALA A 1065 3.68 4.59 -22.47
N PRO A 1066 4.53 5.23 -23.32
CA PRO A 1066 4.42 5.11 -24.77
C PRO A 1066 4.69 3.68 -25.27
N ALA A 1067 3.92 3.24 -26.27
CA ALA A 1067 3.98 1.89 -26.84
C ALA A 1067 5.31 1.53 -27.55
N ASN A 1068 6.25 2.48 -27.68
CA ASN A 1068 7.59 2.29 -28.22
C ASN A 1068 8.70 2.33 -27.15
N SER A 1069 8.36 2.43 -25.85
CA SER A 1069 9.35 2.25 -24.78
C SER A 1069 9.81 0.79 -24.72
N PRO A 1070 11.12 0.50 -24.61
CA PRO A 1070 11.60 -0.85 -24.31
C PRO A 1070 11.39 -1.15 -22.83
N ASN A 1071 11.10 -2.42 -22.54
CA ASN A 1071 11.19 -3.04 -21.22
C ASN A 1071 10.61 -2.19 -20.07
N THR A 1072 9.40 -1.67 -20.25
CA THR A 1072 8.70 -0.89 -19.22
C THR A 1072 7.64 -1.74 -18.52
N ASP A 1073 8.00 -2.30 -17.37
CA ASP A 1073 7.06 -2.98 -16.46
C ASP A 1073 6.10 -1.94 -15.84
N GLY A 1074 4.88 -2.33 -15.47
CA GLY A 1074 3.99 -1.47 -14.71
C GLY A 1074 4.32 -1.49 -13.21
N ILE A 1075 4.01 -2.61 -12.56
CA ILE A 1075 4.30 -2.86 -11.15
C ILE A 1075 5.19 -4.10 -11.03
N ASP A 1076 6.43 -3.91 -10.59
CA ASP A 1076 7.36 -5.00 -10.25
C ASP A 1076 7.16 -5.39 -8.77
N ILE A 1077 6.87 -6.67 -8.50
CA ILE A 1077 6.65 -7.20 -7.14
C ILE A 1077 7.66 -8.32 -6.87
N SER A 1078 8.51 -8.15 -5.86
CA SER A 1078 9.52 -9.15 -5.47
C SER A 1078 9.67 -9.25 -3.95
N LEU A 1079 9.88 -10.48 -3.44
CA LEU A 1079 10.14 -10.77 -2.02
C LEU A 1079 9.14 -10.13 -1.03
N SER A 1080 7.89 -9.91 -1.44
CA SER A 1080 6.89 -9.10 -0.71
C SER A 1080 5.61 -9.87 -0.41
N SER A 1081 4.86 -9.51 0.63
CA SER A 1081 3.64 -10.26 1.01
C SER A 1081 2.50 -9.42 1.53
N GLN A 1082 1.27 -9.97 1.48
CA GLN A 1082 0.03 -9.23 1.77
C GLN A 1082 -0.03 -7.97 0.88
N ILE A 1083 -0.02 -8.20 -0.43
CA ILE A 1083 -0.02 -7.16 -1.45
C ILE A 1083 -1.40 -7.15 -2.09
N ASP A 1084 -2.07 -6.01 -2.08
CA ASP A 1084 -3.43 -5.85 -2.57
C ASP A 1084 -3.46 -4.69 -3.57
N ILE A 1085 -3.59 -5.03 -4.85
CA ILE A 1085 -3.59 -4.07 -5.96
C ILE A 1085 -4.98 -4.08 -6.56
N HIS A 1086 -5.72 -2.99 -6.39
CA HIS A 1086 -7.09 -2.90 -6.88
C HIS A 1086 -7.37 -1.60 -7.67
N ASP A 1087 -8.41 -1.65 -8.51
CA ASP A 1087 -9.02 -0.50 -9.20
C ASP A 1087 -8.03 0.41 -9.96
N SER A 1088 -6.94 -0.16 -10.46
CA SER A 1088 -5.80 0.55 -11.05
C SER A 1088 -5.64 0.23 -12.53
N SER A 1089 -5.09 1.16 -13.31
CA SER A 1089 -4.88 0.96 -14.76
C SER A 1089 -3.40 1.03 -15.13
N VAL A 1090 -2.95 0.11 -15.97
CA VAL A 1090 -1.56 -0.07 -16.37
C VAL A 1090 -1.47 -0.29 -17.88
N GLY A 1091 -1.01 0.72 -18.61
CA GLY A 1091 -0.71 0.64 -20.04
C GLY A 1091 0.78 0.87 -20.28
N THR A 1092 1.54 -0.20 -20.51
CA THR A 1092 2.98 -0.14 -20.76
C THR A 1092 3.38 -0.99 -21.98
N SER A 1093 4.67 -1.25 -22.16
CA SER A 1093 5.19 -2.07 -23.27
C SER A 1093 5.60 -3.48 -22.87
N ASP A 1094 5.97 -3.70 -21.61
CA ASP A 1094 6.37 -4.98 -21.04
C ASP A 1094 5.27 -5.51 -20.09
N ASP A 1095 5.59 -6.27 -19.04
CA ASP A 1095 4.60 -6.83 -18.13
C ASP A 1095 3.89 -5.73 -17.31
N CYS A 1096 2.55 -5.67 -17.38
CA CYS A 1096 1.74 -4.74 -16.59
C CYS A 1096 1.96 -4.94 -15.08
N ILE A 1097 1.96 -6.19 -14.63
CA ILE A 1097 2.39 -6.55 -13.27
C ILE A 1097 3.26 -7.79 -13.40
N ALA A 1098 4.48 -7.72 -12.86
CA ALA A 1098 5.43 -8.81 -12.88
C ALA A 1098 5.66 -9.30 -11.45
N ILE A 1099 5.21 -10.51 -11.15
CA ILE A 1099 5.29 -11.14 -9.82
C ILE A 1099 6.48 -12.10 -9.81
N LYS A 1100 7.51 -11.73 -9.05
CA LYS A 1100 8.83 -12.36 -9.03
C LYS A 1100 9.05 -13.03 -7.67
N GLY A 1101 10.04 -13.93 -7.60
CA GLY A 1101 10.22 -14.88 -6.50
C GLY A 1101 10.21 -14.31 -5.08
N GLY A 1102 9.78 -15.17 -4.15
CA GLY A 1102 9.58 -14.85 -2.74
C GLY A 1102 8.30 -14.07 -2.44
N SER A 1103 7.44 -13.84 -3.43
CA SER A 1103 6.19 -13.08 -3.26
C SER A 1103 5.02 -14.00 -2.89
N SER A 1104 4.22 -13.63 -1.89
CA SER A 1104 3.09 -14.46 -1.44
C SER A 1104 1.90 -13.69 -0.87
N PHE A 1105 0.68 -14.19 -1.05
CA PHE A 1105 -0.56 -13.45 -0.75
C PHE A 1105 -0.62 -12.14 -1.54
N VAL A 1106 -0.68 -12.27 -2.88
CA VAL A 1106 -0.79 -11.14 -3.82
C VAL A 1106 -2.18 -11.17 -4.44
N ASN A 1107 -3.04 -10.24 -4.02
CA ASN A 1107 -4.35 -10.02 -4.59
C ASN A 1107 -4.26 -8.90 -5.64
N ILE A 1108 -4.86 -9.14 -6.82
CA ILE A 1108 -4.89 -8.21 -7.94
C ILE A 1108 -6.31 -8.19 -8.47
N THR A 1109 -7.08 -7.15 -8.14
CA THR A 1109 -8.53 -7.09 -8.39
C THR A 1109 -8.91 -5.92 -9.30
N ASN A 1110 -9.74 -6.14 -10.32
CA ASN A 1110 -10.23 -5.08 -11.24
C ASN A 1110 -9.12 -4.24 -11.92
N VAL A 1111 -7.89 -4.77 -12.06
CA VAL A 1111 -6.81 -4.07 -12.76
C VAL A 1111 -7.02 -4.11 -14.27
N ALA A 1112 -6.93 -2.95 -14.92
CA ALA A 1112 -6.94 -2.82 -16.37
C ALA A 1112 -5.50 -2.79 -16.91
N CYS A 1113 -5.07 -3.86 -17.56
CA CYS A 1113 -3.77 -4.02 -18.21
C CYS A 1113 -3.91 -3.86 -19.74
N GLY A 1114 -3.08 -3.06 -20.38
CA GLY A 1114 -3.04 -2.99 -21.84
C GLY A 1114 -2.61 -1.64 -22.44
N PRO A 1115 -1.76 -1.61 -23.49
CA PRO A 1115 -1.03 -2.74 -24.08
C PRO A 1115 0.06 -3.30 -23.12
N GLY A 1116 0.86 -4.26 -23.60
CA GLY A 1116 1.97 -4.86 -22.84
C GLY A 1116 2.06 -6.38 -22.97
N HIS A 1117 2.88 -7.03 -22.14
CA HIS A 1117 3.03 -8.49 -22.06
C HIS A 1117 2.04 -9.19 -21.11
N GLY A 1118 1.15 -8.46 -20.43
CA GLY A 1118 0.13 -9.02 -19.54
C GLY A 1118 0.50 -8.96 -18.05
N ILE A 1119 0.02 -9.92 -17.27
CA ILE A 1119 0.48 -10.14 -15.89
C ILE A 1119 1.32 -11.41 -15.91
N SER A 1120 2.57 -11.29 -15.46
CA SER A 1120 3.52 -12.40 -15.47
C SER A 1120 3.86 -12.89 -14.06
N LEU A 1121 4.07 -14.20 -13.96
CA LEU A 1121 4.54 -14.87 -12.74
C LEU A 1121 5.80 -15.67 -13.07
N GLY A 1122 6.85 -15.47 -12.26
CA GLY A 1122 8.17 -16.08 -12.41
C GLY A 1122 9.11 -15.22 -13.27
N GLN A 1123 10.30 -14.89 -12.74
CA GLN A 1123 11.38 -14.22 -13.48
C GLN A 1123 12.75 -14.38 -12.80
N GLY A 1124 13.15 -15.61 -12.46
CA GLY A 1124 14.47 -15.92 -11.88
C GLY A 1124 15.23 -17.05 -12.58
N GLU A 1125 16.56 -16.96 -12.57
CA GLU A 1125 17.50 -18.04 -12.94
C GLU A 1125 17.89 -18.89 -11.72
N ALA A 1126 17.06 -18.88 -10.67
CA ALA A 1126 17.25 -19.57 -9.38
C ALA A 1126 15.92 -20.23 -8.95
N ASP A 1127 15.79 -20.59 -7.67
CA ASP A 1127 14.55 -21.14 -7.13
C ASP A 1127 13.51 -20.01 -6.94
N ASP A 1128 12.39 -20.11 -7.67
CA ASP A 1128 11.41 -19.03 -7.82
C ASP A 1128 10.06 -19.46 -7.24
N ARG A 1129 9.74 -18.97 -6.04
CA ARG A 1129 8.49 -19.26 -5.33
C ARG A 1129 7.51 -18.10 -5.42
N VAL A 1130 6.34 -18.36 -5.99
CA VAL A 1130 5.20 -17.43 -5.99
C VAL A 1130 3.96 -18.21 -5.55
N GLU A 1131 3.27 -17.75 -4.49
CA GLU A 1131 2.15 -18.51 -3.92
C GLU A 1131 0.99 -17.68 -3.38
N GLN A 1132 -0.23 -18.24 -3.43
CA GLN A 1132 -1.47 -17.56 -3.03
C GLN A 1132 -1.64 -16.24 -3.80
N VAL A 1133 -1.66 -16.33 -5.14
CA VAL A 1133 -1.89 -15.17 -6.01
C VAL A 1133 -3.30 -15.25 -6.58
N HIS A 1134 -4.07 -14.19 -6.39
CA HIS A 1134 -5.45 -14.09 -6.82
C HIS A 1134 -5.57 -12.93 -7.82
N VAL A 1135 -5.71 -13.24 -9.10
CA VAL A 1135 -5.93 -12.26 -10.18
C VAL A 1135 -7.40 -12.32 -10.56
N GLN A 1136 -8.17 -11.36 -10.06
CA GLN A 1136 -9.64 -11.35 -10.09
C GLN A 1136 -10.17 -10.15 -10.89
N HIS A 1137 -11.17 -10.35 -11.75
CA HIS A 1137 -11.85 -9.28 -12.50
C HIS A 1137 -10.94 -8.42 -13.42
N CYS A 1138 -9.68 -8.81 -13.60
CA CYS A 1138 -8.69 -8.04 -14.36
C CYS A 1138 -8.95 -8.09 -15.86
N THR A 1139 -8.68 -7.00 -16.58
CA THR A 1139 -8.95 -6.85 -18.01
C THR A 1139 -7.65 -6.63 -18.78
N PHE A 1140 -7.39 -7.46 -19.79
CA PHE A 1140 -6.17 -7.44 -20.60
C PHE A 1140 -6.53 -7.02 -22.03
N THR A 1141 -6.03 -5.87 -22.49
CA THR A 1141 -6.46 -5.25 -23.77
C THR A 1141 -5.28 -5.02 -24.71
N ASN A 1142 -5.34 -5.56 -25.94
CA ASN A 1142 -4.27 -5.46 -26.95
C ASN A 1142 -2.89 -5.91 -26.45
N THR A 1143 -2.84 -6.86 -25.51
CA THR A 1143 -1.57 -7.38 -24.96
C THR A 1143 -0.97 -8.49 -25.83
N GLN A 1144 0.34 -8.68 -25.78
CA GLN A 1144 0.98 -9.85 -26.37
C GLN A 1144 0.64 -11.14 -25.61
N ASN A 1145 0.47 -11.06 -24.28
CA ASN A 1145 -0.02 -12.17 -23.47
C ASN A 1145 -1.05 -11.66 -22.45
N GLY A 1146 -1.98 -12.52 -22.01
CA GLY A 1146 -2.93 -12.18 -20.93
C GLY A 1146 -2.41 -12.64 -19.57
N ALA A 1147 -2.86 -13.82 -19.15
CA ALA A 1147 -2.34 -14.51 -17.97
C ALA A 1147 -1.09 -15.32 -18.35
N ARG A 1148 0.09 -14.99 -17.80
CA ARG A 1148 1.36 -15.63 -18.17
C ARG A 1148 2.09 -16.18 -16.95
N ILE A 1149 2.26 -17.49 -16.88
CA ILE A 1149 3.22 -18.13 -15.96
C ILE A 1149 4.44 -18.52 -16.81
N LYS A 1150 5.63 -18.02 -16.45
CA LYS A 1150 6.89 -18.24 -17.17
C LYS A 1150 7.95 -18.72 -16.17
N THR A 1151 8.44 -19.95 -16.30
CA THR A 1151 9.57 -20.45 -15.51
C THR A 1151 10.72 -20.85 -16.43
N TRP A 1152 11.95 -20.55 -15.96
CA TRP A 1152 13.15 -20.72 -16.76
C TRP A 1152 13.55 -22.19 -16.88
N LYS A 1153 14.02 -22.58 -18.07
CA LYS A 1153 14.45 -23.95 -18.33
C LYS A 1153 15.66 -24.35 -17.47
N GLY A 1154 15.40 -25.08 -16.39
CA GLY A 1154 16.41 -25.50 -15.40
C GLY A 1154 16.46 -24.65 -14.12
N GLY A 1155 15.52 -23.73 -13.93
CA GLY A 1155 15.22 -23.15 -12.62
C GLY A 1155 14.52 -24.15 -11.69
N TYR A 1156 14.37 -23.77 -10.43
CA TYR A 1156 13.73 -24.57 -9.38
C TYR A 1156 12.57 -23.76 -8.75
N GLY A 1157 11.92 -24.27 -7.71
CA GLY A 1157 10.79 -23.60 -7.06
C GLY A 1157 9.42 -23.92 -7.67
N TYR A 1158 8.43 -23.05 -7.43
CA TYR A 1158 7.03 -23.30 -7.79
C TYR A 1158 6.15 -22.05 -7.89
N ALA A 1159 5.16 -22.11 -8.79
CA ALA A 1159 3.98 -21.27 -8.76
C ALA A 1159 2.79 -22.11 -8.23
N LYS A 1160 2.22 -21.77 -7.06
CA LYS A 1160 1.21 -22.60 -6.37
C LYS A 1160 0.05 -21.77 -5.83
N SER A 1161 -1.18 -22.30 -5.89
CA SER A 1161 -2.39 -21.56 -5.52
C SER A 1161 -2.47 -20.23 -6.29
N ILE A 1162 -2.32 -20.32 -7.60
CA ILE A 1162 -2.43 -19.19 -8.53
C ILE A 1162 -3.82 -19.25 -9.17
N PHE A 1163 -4.66 -18.27 -8.87
CA PHE A 1163 -6.04 -18.21 -9.31
C PHE A 1163 -6.26 -17.02 -10.24
N PHE A 1164 -6.37 -17.29 -11.54
CA PHE A 1164 -6.92 -16.34 -12.50
C PHE A 1164 -8.43 -16.59 -12.60
N SER A 1165 -9.25 -15.67 -12.12
CA SER A 1165 -10.71 -15.82 -12.06
C SER A 1165 -11.42 -14.59 -12.59
N GLN A 1166 -12.42 -14.77 -13.45
CA GLN A 1166 -13.19 -13.67 -14.06
C GLN A 1166 -12.31 -12.66 -14.83
N ILE A 1167 -11.17 -13.10 -15.39
CA ILE A 1167 -10.32 -12.25 -16.22
C ILE A 1167 -10.90 -12.08 -17.62
N THR A 1168 -10.85 -10.85 -18.14
CA THR A 1168 -11.36 -10.50 -19.48
C THR A 1168 -10.20 -10.29 -20.44
N LEU A 1169 -10.19 -11.01 -21.57
CA LEU A 1169 -9.08 -11.01 -22.52
C LEU A 1169 -9.55 -10.43 -23.86
N VAL A 1170 -9.12 -9.22 -24.19
CA VAL A 1170 -9.57 -8.44 -25.36
C VAL A 1170 -8.40 -8.24 -26.33
N LEU A 1171 -8.46 -8.90 -27.50
CA LEU A 1171 -7.41 -8.83 -28.53
C LEU A 1171 -5.99 -9.20 -28.04
N ALA A 1172 -5.91 -10.03 -27.00
CA ALA A 1172 -4.64 -10.58 -26.51
C ALA A 1172 -4.09 -11.62 -27.51
N GLN A 1173 -2.81 -11.52 -27.90
CA GLN A 1173 -2.23 -12.40 -28.93
C GLN A 1173 -2.05 -13.84 -28.43
N ASN A 1174 -1.55 -14.01 -27.21
CA ASN A 1174 -1.43 -15.29 -26.52
C ASN A 1174 -2.22 -15.22 -25.19
N PRO A 1175 -3.54 -15.48 -25.20
CA PRO A 1175 -4.41 -15.09 -24.10
C PRO A 1175 -4.05 -15.69 -22.73
N ILE A 1176 -3.61 -16.96 -22.71
CA ILE A 1176 -3.10 -17.64 -21.52
C ILE A 1176 -1.85 -18.45 -21.91
N ILE A 1177 -0.76 -18.31 -21.15
CA ILE A 1177 0.49 -19.09 -21.31
C ILE A 1177 0.89 -19.70 -19.97
N ILE A 1178 1.28 -20.97 -19.99
CA ILE A 1178 2.17 -21.57 -19.00
C ILE A 1178 3.38 -22.14 -19.76
N ASP A 1179 4.53 -21.49 -19.62
CA ASP A 1179 5.80 -21.91 -20.25
C ASP A 1179 6.82 -22.27 -19.17
N GLN A 1180 7.16 -23.55 -19.06
CA GLN A 1180 8.16 -24.07 -18.13
C GLN A 1180 9.56 -24.21 -18.76
N HIS A 1181 9.72 -23.83 -20.02
CA HIS A 1181 10.95 -23.94 -20.79
C HIS A 1181 11.37 -22.58 -21.36
N TYR A 1182 10.98 -21.49 -20.67
CA TYR A 1182 11.30 -20.14 -21.09
C TYR A 1182 12.81 -19.96 -21.21
N ILE A 1183 13.22 -19.47 -22.38
CA ILE A 1183 14.59 -19.11 -22.73
C ILE A 1183 14.54 -17.69 -23.28
N ASP A 1184 15.28 -16.78 -22.65
CA ASP A 1184 15.42 -15.41 -23.14
C ASP A 1184 16.25 -15.35 -24.42
N THR A 1185 15.54 -15.31 -25.55
CA THR A 1185 16.13 -15.25 -26.90
C THR A 1185 16.90 -13.96 -27.17
N THR A 1186 16.81 -12.94 -26.30
CA THR A 1186 17.61 -11.71 -26.42
C THR A 1186 19.05 -11.90 -25.90
N LYS A 1187 19.28 -12.87 -25.00
CA LYS A 1187 20.62 -13.27 -24.53
C LYS A 1187 21.33 -14.23 -25.49
N SER A 1188 20.60 -15.04 -26.26
CA SER A 1188 21.17 -16.06 -27.15
C SER A 1188 21.62 -15.49 -28.50
N LYS A 1189 22.89 -15.08 -28.62
CA LYS A 1189 23.51 -14.84 -29.94
C LYS A 1189 23.98 -16.11 -30.65
N ASP A 1190 24.07 -17.23 -29.95
CA ASP A 1190 24.58 -18.52 -30.47
C ASP A 1190 23.58 -19.67 -30.28
N SER A 1191 22.53 -19.72 -31.11
CA SER A 1191 21.77 -20.96 -31.36
C SER A 1191 20.90 -20.87 -32.62
N VAL A 1192 21.54 -20.93 -33.80
CA VAL A 1192 20.90 -21.42 -35.03
C VAL A 1192 21.55 -22.77 -35.37
N ILE A 1193 20.82 -23.85 -35.12
CA ILE A 1193 20.86 -25.20 -35.74
C ILE A 1193 19.73 -26.03 -35.12
#